data_AF-A0AAP0H748-F1
#
_entry.id   AF-A0AAP0H748-F1
#
_cell.length_a   1.000
_cell.length_b   1.000
_cell.length_c   1.000
_cell.angle_alpha   90.00
_cell.angle_beta   90.00
_cell.angle_gamma   90.00
#
_symmetry.space_group_name_H-M   'P 1'
#
loop_
_entity.id
_entity.type
_entity.pdbx_description
1 polymer ?
#
loop_
_entity_poly.entity_id
_entity_poly.type
_entity_poly.pdbx_seq_one_letter_code
_entity_poly.pdbx_strand_id
1 'polypeptide(L)'
;MNRSSKVLIWISFLLLSVASNLNLVSAFYGSSSPVLQLTPSNFKSKVENSNGVVLVEFFAPWCGHCKSLTPTWEKVASVLKGVATVAAIDADAHQSIAQEYGIKGFPSIKVFVPGKPPVDYQGAREAKPIAEFALKQVKALLKDRLSGKTTTGGSSEKSEPSASVELNSQNFDDMVVKSKDLWMVEFFAPWCGHCKKLAPEWKKAAKNLQGKVKLGHVNGDDEKSLMSRYKVQGFPTILVFGADKDTPITYEGARTASAIESFALVQLETNVPPPEVTELTSPDVMEEKCGSAAICFVAFFPDILDSKAEGRNRYLDILLSVAEKFKRSPYSYVWAAAGKQPELEKNVGVGGYGYPALVALNIKKGAYAPLRSAFERDQIIEFVKAAGLGGKGTLPLEGTPTIVKTEAWDGKDGEMIEEDEFSLEELMMRKYISTSSQAAVDLASKDGEMRIFLVAGEVSGDAIGSRLIAALKKLSPYPIRVGGVGGSMMAKQGLKSLFPMEDIAVMGIWELLPHLKKFQVRLKETVEAAFAFRPHVVVTIDSKGFSFRLLKQLKARYCEQGPNAPLHFHYVAPSFWAWKGGEERLVGLSEFVDHVLCILPFEAEVCKSHGVPATFVGHPVLEDIIEASTVALCTSGTVAVELLLARLPSVVAYRAHFLTEWVIRYKAKVPYISLPNILLDSPVIPEALFHECTPKRLATMLMELMHNEVVREEQISAAEKVRQLLSPPLARAVGGDLNCKDASFDNSPSSVAAQTILYHQSQK
;
A
#
# COMPACT_ATOMS: atom_id res chain seq x y z
N MET A 1 -48.58 49.70 45.00
CA MET A 1 -49.04 48.51 45.77
C MET A 1 -48.74 47.29 44.92
N ASN A 2 -48.16 46.19 45.39
CA ASN A 2 -47.70 45.81 46.71
C ASN A 2 -46.72 44.63 46.54
N ARG A 3 -45.72 44.59 47.43
CA ARG A 3 -45.02 43.41 47.97
C ARG A 3 -45.31 42.05 47.30
N SER A 4 -44.40 41.56 46.46
CA SER A 4 -44.16 40.11 46.29
C SER A 4 -42.80 39.74 45.67
N SER A 5 -41.80 40.63 45.69
CA SER A 5 -40.46 40.36 45.11
C SER A 5 -39.32 40.33 46.14
N LYS A 6 -39.62 40.30 47.44
CA LYS A 6 -38.60 40.38 48.51
C LYS A 6 -38.42 39.13 49.38
N VAL A 7 -39.10 38.01 49.09
CA VAL A 7 -39.00 36.78 49.90
C VAL A 7 -38.28 35.62 49.18
N LEU A 8 -38.15 35.64 47.85
CA LEU A 8 -37.39 34.59 47.14
C LEU A 8 -35.87 34.81 47.05
N ILE A 9 -35.37 36.02 47.38
CA ILE A 9 -33.93 36.32 47.28
C ILE A 9 -33.16 35.91 48.55
N TRP A 10 -33.85 35.66 49.67
CA TRP A 10 -33.19 35.27 50.93
C TRP A 10 -33.07 33.76 51.18
N ILE A 11 -33.79 32.91 50.43
CA ILE A 11 -33.67 31.44 50.57
C ILE A 11 -32.64 30.84 49.58
N SER A 12 -32.34 31.52 48.47
CA SER A 12 -31.20 31.13 47.60
C SER A 12 -29.82 31.57 48.12
N PHE A 13 -29.76 32.50 49.09
CA PHE A 13 -28.47 32.94 49.66
C PHE A 13 -28.00 32.11 50.87
N LEU A 14 -28.87 31.27 51.46
CA LEU A 14 -28.48 30.36 52.55
C LEU A 14 -28.04 28.97 52.07
N LEU A 15 -28.29 28.62 50.80
CA LEU A 15 -27.72 27.44 50.14
C LEU A 15 -26.40 27.74 49.41
N LEU A 16 -25.94 29.00 49.44
CA LEU A 16 -24.67 29.43 48.85
C LEU A 16 -23.58 29.82 49.89
N SER A 17 -23.80 29.54 51.18
CA SER A 17 -22.83 29.86 52.26
C SER A 17 -22.41 28.67 53.15
N VAL A 18 -22.72 27.43 52.74
CA VAL A 18 -21.95 26.24 53.16
C VAL A 18 -21.09 25.77 51.99
N ALA A 19 -20.41 26.74 51.37
CA ALA A 19 -19.34 26.52 50.42
C ALA A 19 -18.04 27.04 51.05
N SER A 20 -17.63 26.43 52.15
CA SER A 20 -16.31 26.64 52.74
C SER A 20 -16.00 25.46 53.66
N ASN A 21 -14.95 24.72 53.27
CA ASN A 21 -14.36 23.54 53.91
C ASN A 21 -14.78 22.16 53.36
N LEU A 22 -14.82 22.04 52.04
CA LEU A 22 -14.33 20.82 51.39
C LEU A 22 -13.09 21.19 50.59
N ASN A 23 -11.91 20.96 51.18
CA ASN A 23 -10.65 20.97 50.45
C ASN A 23 -10.72 19.88 49.37
N LEU A 24 -11.22 20.24 48.18
CA LEU A 24 -10.98 19.46 46.97
C LEU A 24 -9.48 19.56 46.68
N VAL A 25 -8.76 18.51 47.08
CA VAL A 25 -7.38 18.28 46.67
C VAL A 25 -7.35 18.27 45.15
N SER A 26 -6.71 19.28 44.56
CA SER A 26 -6.46 19.36 43.13
C SER A 26 -5.44 18.29 42.75
N ALA A 27 -5.94 17.11 42.38
CA ALA A 27 -5.11 16.09 41.77
C ALA A 27 -4.78 16.53 40.33
N PHE A 28 -3.49 16.71 40.00
CA PHE A 28 -3.08 17.10 38.63
C PHE A 28 -3.42 16.06 37.57
N TYR A 29 -3.58 14.81 37.97
CA TYR A 29 -3.92 13.70 37.08
C TYR A 29 -5.29 13.15 37.51
N GLY A 30 -6.25 13.09 36.59
CA GLY A 30 -7.58 12.53 36.86
C GLY A 30 -7.58 11.00 36.83
N SER A 31 -8.71 10.38 37.21
CA SER A 31 -8.90 8.92 37.09
C SER A 31 -8.86 8.40 35.64
N SER A 32 -9.01 9.29 34.65
CA SER A 32 -8.87 9.02 33.23
C SER A 32 -7.45 9.21 32.69
N SER A 33 -6.51 9.71 33.50
CA SER A 33 -5.13 9.94 33.08
C SER A 33 -4.36 8.63 32.96
N PRO A 34 -3.50 8.45 31.94
CA PRO A 34 -2.60 7.30 31.84
C PRO A 34 -1.49 7.29 32.90
N VAL A 35 -1.34 8.38 33.68
CA VAL A 35 -0.36 8.51 34.75
C VAL A 35 -0.87 7.84 36.03
N LEU A 36 -0.09 6.91 36.58
CA LEU A 36 -0.42 6.24 37.83
C LEU A 36 -0.28 7.20 39.02
N GLN A 37 -1.37 7.48 39.71
CA GLN A 37 -1.32 8.26 40.94
C GLN A 37 -0.82 7.44 42.12
N LEU A 38 0.20 7.96 42.78
CA LEU A 38 0.81 7.34 43.94
C LEU A 38 0.35 8.03 45.22
N THR A 39 0.14 7.21 46.22
CA THR A 39 -0.15 7.58 47.60
C THR A 39 0.78 6.80 48.51
N PRO A 40 0.95 7.19 49.79
CA PRO A 40 1.81 6.45 50.72
C PRO A 40 1.44 4.97 50.86
N SER A 41 0.16 4.62 50.70
CA SER A 41 -0.31 3.23 50.81
C SER A 41 0.00 2.37 49.60
N ASN A 42 0.20 2.95 48.41
CA ASN A 42 0.45 2.20 47.17
C ASN A 42 1.89 2.36 46.64
N PHE A 43 2.69 3.30 47.17
CA PHE A 43 4.04 3.60 46.68
C PHE A 43 4.94 2.36 46.70
N LYS A 44 5.00 1.66 47.84
CA LYS A 44 5.83 0.46 47.99
C LYS A 44 5.45 -0.66 47.02
N SER A 45 4.16 -0.93 46.85
CA SER A 45 3.71 -2.04 45.99
C SER A 45 3.80 -1.72 44.50
N LYS A 46 3.63 -0.45 44.11
CA LYS A 46 3.62 -0.02 42.71
C LYS A 46 4.97 0.48 42.19
N VAL A 47 5.86 0.90 43.07
CA VAL A 47 7.19 1.46 42.72
C VAL A 47 8.31 0.52 43.16
N GLU A 48 8.46 0.26 44.47
CA GLU A 48 9.60 -0.51 45.00
C GLU A 48 9.53 -2.01 44.65
N ASN A 49 8.35 -2.60 44.75
CA ASN A 49 8.12 -4.02 44.45
C ASN A 49 7.75 -4.25 42.97
N SER A 50 7.89 -3.24 42.12
CA SER A 50 7.60 -3.38 40.69
C SER A 50 8.61 -4.33 40.04
N ASN A 51 8.13 -5.17 39.13
CA ASN A 51 8.99 -6.02 38.28
C ASN A 51 9.46 -5.29 37.01
N GLY A 52 9.14 -4.00 36.84
CA GLY A 52 9.50 -3.19 35.68
C GLY A 52 10.04 -1.82 36.09
N VAL A 53 10.48 -1.04 35.10
CA VAL A 53 10.97 0.33 35.33
C VAL A 53 9.79 1.25 35.63
N VAL A 54 9.91 2.05 36.70
CA VAL A 54 8.89 3.02 37.11
C VAL A 54 9.47 4.43 37.17
N LEU A 55 8.87 5.37 36.46
CA LEU A 55 9.21 6.78 36.50
C LEU A 55 8.23 7.51 37.41
N VAL A 56 8.73 8.26 38.38
CA VAL A 56 7.91 8.98 39.35
C VAL A 56 8.20 10.47 39.27
N GLU A 57 7.16 11.26 38.99
CA GLU A 57 7.18 12.71 39.20
C GLU A 57 6.79 13.02 40.64
N PHE A 58 7.66 13.74 41.34
CA PHE A 58 7.38 14.36 42.63
C PHE A 58 6.99 15.82 42.38
N PHE A 59 5.72 16.15 42.62
CA PHE A 59 5.14 17.46 42.33
C PHE A 59 4.51 18.13 43.56
N ALA A 60 4.18 19.41 43.41
CA ALA A 60 3.37 20.17 44.36
C ALA A 60 2.22 20.90 43.63
N PRO A 61 0.98 20.94 44.15
CA PRO A 61 -0.18 21.51 43.45
C PRO A 61 -0.07 23.00 43.12
N TRP A 62 0.73 23.73 43.89
CA TRP A 62 0.98 25.16 43.70
C TRP A 62 2.14 25.46 42.72
N CYS A 63 2.90 24.46 42.28
CA CYS A 63 4.07 24.66 41.44
C CYS A 63 3.72 24.87 39.96
N GLY A 64 4.04 26.06 39.42
CA GLY A 64 3.81 26.38 38.00
C GLY A 64 4.57 25.47 37.03
N HIS A 65 5.81 25.09 37.37
CA HIS A 65 6.61 24.18 36.53
C HIS A 65 6.05 22.74 36.50
N CYS A 66 5.37 22.30 37.57
CA CYS A 66 4.64 21.01 37.57
C CYS A 66 3.43 21.08 36.63
N LYS A 67 2.66 22.17 36.68
CA LYS A 67 1.51 22.39 35.78
C LYS A 67 1.92 22.39 34.31
N SER A 68 3.07 22.98 33.98
CA SER A 68 3.61 22.96 32.62
C SER A 68 4.13 21.57 32.19
N LEU A 69 4.51 20.71 33.14
CA LEU A 69 5.01 19.36 32.86
C LEU A 69 3.86 18.36 32.63
N THR A 70 2.69 18.58 33.23
CA THR A 70 1.50 17.70 33.15
C THR A 70 1.19 17.18 31.74
N PRO A 71 0.98 18.01 30.69
CA PRO A 71 0.65 17.50 29.36
C PRO A 71 1.79 16.68 28.74
N THR A 72 3.04 17.03 29.05
CA THR A 72 4.22 16.27 28.61
C THR A 72 4.30 14.93 29.34
N TRP A 73 3.99 14.90 30.65
CA TRP A 73 4.01 13.70 31.47
C TRP A 73 2.93 12.69 31.09
N GLU A 74 1.72 13.16 30.76
CA GLU A 74 0.64 12.31 30.22
C GLU A 74 1.01 11.73 28.84
N LYS A 75 1.67 12.54 27.99
CA LYS A 75 2.19 12.06 26.70
C LYS A 75 3.26 10.99 26.89
N VAL A 76 4.17 11.16 27.84
CA VAL A 76 5.18 10.14 28.18
C VAL A 76 4.52 8.86 28.70
N ALA A 77 3.53 8.97 29.58
CA ALA A 77 2.76 7.82 30.09
C ALA A 77 2.04 7.06 28.97
N SER A 78 1.51 7.78 27.99
CA SER A 78 0.83 7.20 26.82
C SER A 78 1.82 6.46 25.92
N VAL A 79 2.98 7.07 25.64
CA VAL A 79 4.04 6.49 24.78
C VAL A 79 4.68 5.26 25.43
N LEU A 80 4.87 5.26 26.75
CA LEU A 80 5.51 4.17 27.48
C LEU A 80 4.54 3.10 27.98
N LYS A 81 3.25 3.18 27.62
CA LYS A 81 2.22 2.23 28.05
C LYS A 81 2.62 0.80 27.65
N GLY A 82 2.72 -0.08 28.65
CA GLY A 82 3.15 -1.47 28.47
C GLY A 82 4.66 -1.69 28.43
N VAL A 83 5.47 -0.62 28.42
CA VAL A 83 6.94 -0.68 28.38
C VAL A 83 7.56 -0.24 29.72
N ALA A 84 7.07 0.86 30.29
CA ALA A 84 7.48 1.35 31.61
C ALA A 84 6.30 2.05 32.28
N THR A 85 6.23 1.98 33.62
CA THR A 85 5.17 2.63 34.38
C THR A 85 5.52 4.10 34.61
N VAL A 86 4.62 5.01 34.29
CA VAL A 86 4.78 6.44 34.56
C VAL A 86 3.78 6.84 35.64
N ALA A 87 4.29 7.46 36.69
CA ALA A 87 3.56 7.71 37.91
C ALA A 87 3.84 9.12 38.45
N ALA A 88 2.97 9.61 39.34
CA ALA A 88 3.12 10.91 39.97
C ALA A 88 2.66 10.86 41.43
N ILE A 89 3.36 11.57 42.31
CA ILE A 89 3.02 11.73 43.72
C ILE A 89 3.05 13.21 44.13
N ASP A 90 2.04 13.63 44.88
CA ASP A 90 2.05 14.91 45.57
C ASP A 90 3.03 14.83 46.75
N ALA A 91 4.22 15.36 46.52
CA ALA A 91 5.32 15.33 47.48
C ALA A 91 5.22 16.47 48.50
N ASP A 92 4.37 17.47 48.26
CA ASP A 92 4.06 18.54 49.21
C ASP A 92 3.10 18.04 50.29
N ALA A 93 2.10 17.25 49.88
CA ALA A 93 1.19 16.56 50.80
C ALA A 93 1.84 15.35 51.51
N HIS A 94 2.91 14.78 50.94
CA HIS A 94 3.59 13.58 51.45
C HIS A 94 5.09 13.81 51.71
N GLN A 95 5.39 14.74 52.61
CA GLN A 95 6.77 15.17 52.92
C GLN A 95 7.69 14.05 53.41
N SER A 96 7.17 13.00 54.06
CA SER A 96 7.97 11.85 54.52
C SER A 96 8.62 11.10 53.35
N ILE A 97 7.87 10.87 52.27
CA ILE A 97 8.38 10.21 51.05
C ILE A 97 9.32 11.16 50.30
N ALA A 98 9.01 12.46 50.29
CA ALA A 98 9.89 13.46 49.70
C ALA A 98 11.27 13.50 50.40
N GLN A 99 11.30 13.41 51.73
CA GLN A 99 12.54 13.37 52.51
C GLN A 99 13.31 12.06 52.31
N GLU A 100 12.61 10.92 52.29
CA GLU A 100 13.21 9.60 52.08
C GLU A 100 13.99 9.52 50.75
N TYR A 101 13.43 10.09 49.68
CA TYR A 101 14.06 10.11 48.37
C TYR A 101 14.87 11.38 48.08
N GLY A 102 15.04 12.28 49.06
CA GLY A 102 15.90 13.46 48.96
C GLY A 102 15.41 14.52 47.97
N ILE A 103 14.09 14.70 47.84
CA ILE A 103 13.48 15.71 46.96
C ILE A 103 13.63 17.11 47.58
N LYS A 104 14.36 17.99 46.89
CA LYS A 104 14.65 19.36 47.34
C LYS A 104 13.89 20.46 46.59
N GLY A 105 13.13 20.10 45.55
CA GLY A 105 12.38 21.03 44.72
C GLY A 105 11.47 20.31 43.72
N PHE A 106 10.54 21.07 43.11
CA PHE A 106 9.50 20.53 42.24
C PHE A 106 9.49 21.18 40.85
N PRO A 107 9.15 20.43 39.78
CA PRO A 107 9.03 18.97 39.74
C PRO A 107 10.41 18.30 39.80
N SER A 108 10.49 17.14 40.46
CA SER A 108 11.64 16.24 40.41
C SER A 108 11.22 14.90 39.83
N ILE A 109 12.02 14.34 38.93
CA ILE A 109 11.73 13.04 38.28
C ILE A 109 12.78 12.03 38.73
N LYS A 110 12.32 10.90 39.28
CA LYS A 110 13.18 9.76 39.60
C LYS A 110 12.73 8.50 38.89
N VAL A 111 13.71 7.66 38.56
CA VAL A 111 13.49 6.37 37.90
C VAL A 111 13.91 5.24 38.82
N PHE A 112 12.98 4.32 39.02
CA PHE A 112 13.11 3.14 39.87
C PHE A 112 13.27 1.91 38.98
N VAL A 113 14.33 1.15 39.24
CA VAL A 113 14.67 -0.08 38.50
C VAL A 113 14.80 -1.22 39.52
N PRO A 114 14.21 -2.41 39.27
CA PRO A 114 14.24 -3.51 40.24
C PRO A 114 15.68 -3.90 40.59
N GLY A 115 15.97 -4.01 41.89
CA GLY A 115 17.29 -4.40 42.40
C GLY A 115 18.38 -3.31 42.29
N LYS A 116 18.03 -2.07 41.92
CA LYS A 116 18.98 -0.94 41.83
C LYS A 116 18.48 0.27 42.63
N PRO A 117 19.38 1.12 43.14
CA PRO A 117 18.98 2.39 43.75
C PRO A 117 18.32 3.32 42.72
N PRO A 118 17.35 4.15 43.14
CA PRO A 118 16.66 5.08 42.24
C PRO A 118 17.61 6.14 41.69
N VAL A 119 17.40 6.51 40.42
CA VAL A 119 18.25 7.45 39.68
C VAL A 119 17.48 8.73 39.35
N ASP A 120 18.11 9.88 39.56
CA ASP A 120 17.56 11.18 39.19
C ASP A 120 17.61 11.42 37.68
N TYR A 121 16.52 11.91 37.11
CA TYR A 121 16.49 12.40 35.74
C TYR A 121 16.84 13.89 35.69
N GLN A 122 17.92 14.22 34.98
CA GLN A 122 18.46 15.59 34.84
C GLN A 122 18.40 16.10 33.38
N GLY A 123 17.70 15.40 32.50
CA GLY A 123 17.59 15.76 31.08
C GLY A 123 16.50 16.80 30.79
N ALA A 124 16.34 17.14 29.50
CA ALA A 124 15.31 18.07 29.04
C ALA A 124 13.89 17.55 29.36
N ARG A 125 13.02 18.43 29.87
CA ARG A 125 11.65 18.08 30.30
C ARG A 125 10.66 18.01 29.15
N GLU A 126 11.07 17.31 28.08
CA GLU A 126 10.29 17.06 26.87
C GLU A 126 10.00 15.56 26.75
N ALA A 127 8.92 15.20 26.04
CA ALA A 127 8.46 13.81 26.01
C ALA A 127 9.50 12.82 25.44
N LYS A 128 10.22 13.21 24.38
CA LYS A 128 11.18 12.35 23.70
C LYS A 128 12.43 12.05 24.56
N PRO A 129 13.15 13.04 25.12
CA PRO A 129 14.27 12.80 26.02
C PRO A 129 13.92 11.97 27.27
N ILE A 130 12.72 12.16 27.83
CA ILE A 130 12.25 11.37 28.99
C ILE A 130 11.99 9.91 28.56
N ALA A 131 11.32 9.69 27.44
CA ALA A 131 11.02 8.35 26.92
C ALA A 131 12.29 7.58 26.52
N GLU A 132 13.25 8.23 25.87
CA GLU A 132 14.54 7.62 25.51
C GLU A 132 15.34 7.21 26.75
N PHE A 133 15.32 8.04 27.80
CA PHE A 133 15.95 7.71 29.06
C PHE A 133 15.27 6.49 29.73
N ALA A 134 13.94 6.45 29.74
CA ALA A 134 13.19 5.29 30.23
C ALA A 134 13.57 4.01 29.47
N LEU A 135 13.60 4.05 28.14
CA LEU A 135 13.96 2.91 27.29
C LEU A 135 15.40 2.44 27.54
N LYS A 136 16.33 3.36 27.80
CA LYS A 136 17.71 3.01 28.17
C LYS A 136 17.75 2.20 29.47
N GLN A 137 16.97 2.58 30.48
CA GLN A 137 16.88 1.84 31.74
C GLN A 137 16.21 0.46 31.56
N VAL A 138 15.16 0.39 30.73
CA VAL A 138 14.50 -0.89 30.37
C VAL A 138 15.50 -1.82 29.66
N LYS A 139 16.24 -1.33 28.66
CA LYS A 139 17.27 -2.11 27.97
C LYS A 139 18.36 -2.60 28.93
N ALA A 140 18.80 -1.76 29.87
CA ALA A 140 19.79 -2.16 30.87
C ALA A 140 19.23 -3.25 31.80
N LEU A 141 17.99 -3.13 32.27
CA LEU A 141 17.32 -4.15 33.08
C LEU A 141 17.16 -5.47 32.33
N LEU A 142 16.78 -5.42 31.05
CA LEU A 142 16.66 -6.60 30.20
C LEU A 142 18.03 -7.25 29.98
N LYS A 143 19.08 -6.47 29.74
CA LYS A 143 20.45 -6.97 29.63
C LYS A 143 20.91 -7.67 30.91
N ASP A 144 20.62 -7.08 32.08
CA ASP A 144 20.98 -7.68 33.37
C ASP A 144 20.25 -9.01 33.59
N ARG A 145 18.95 -9.08 33.24
CA ARG A 145 18.14 -10.30 33.28
C ARG A 145 18.63 -11.38 32.31
N LEU A 146 18.97 -10.97 31.08
CA LEU A 146 19.57 -11.85 30.07
C LEU A 146 20.97 -12.34 30.48
N SER A 147 21.69 -11.57 31.31
CA SER A 147 22.98 -11.95 31.87
C SER A 147 22.90 -12.74 33.19
N GLY A 148 21.70 -13.05 33.69
CA GLY A 148 21.49 -13.85 34.90
C GLY A 148 21.84 -13.15 36.22
N LYS A 149 22.03 -11.83 36.23
CA LYS A 149 22.45 -11.10 37.44
C LYS A 149 21.23 -10.58 38.21
N THR A 150 20.58 -11.46 38.96
CA THR A 150 19.59 -11.07 39.98
C THR A 150 20.28 -11.09 41.34
N THR A 151 20.48 -9.91 41.93
CA THR A 151 21.02 -9.75 43.28
C THR A 151 19.95 -10.11 44.31
N THR A 152 20.06 -11.29 44.90
CA THR A 152 19.51 -11.59 46.23
C THR A 152 20.65 -12.12 47.10
N GLY A 153 20.92 -11.41 48.20
CA GLY A 153 22.02 -11.69 49.11
C GLY A 153 21.87 -13.05 49.80
N GLY A 154 22.96 -13.81 49.78
CA GLY A 154 23.18 -15.03 50.54
C GLY A 154 24.59 -15.52 50.23
N SER A 155 25.43 -15.66 51.26
CA SER A 155 26.84 -16.05 51.10
C SER A 155 26.99 -17.39 50.39
N SER A 156 27.89 -17.50 49.42
CA SER A 156 28.81 -18.65 49.24
C SER A 156 29.78 -18.40 48.08
N GLU A 157 31.00 -18.84 48.34
CA GLU A 157 32.18 -19.10 47.50
C GLU A 157 32.20 -18.68 46.01
N LYS A 158 33.33 -18.07 45.64
CA LYS A 158 33.74 -17.76 44.27
C LYS A 158 33.70 -19.02 43.39
N SER A 159 32.81 -19.06 42.40
CA SER A 159 32.92 -19.94 41.24
C SER A 159 32.85 -19.11 39.95
N GLU A 160 33.76 -19.39 39.03
CA GLU A 160 33.85 -18.76 37.70
C GLU A 160 32.54 -18.95 36.90
N PRO A 161 32.20 -18.02 35.98
CA PRO A 161 31.00 -18.13 35.16
C PRO A 161 30.97 -19.45 34.40
N SER A 162 29.91 -20.24 34.60
CA SER A 162 29.72 -21.50 33.90
C SER A 162 29.51 -21.25 32.40
N ALA A 163 30.34 -21.87 31.56
CA ALA A 163 30.24 -21.73 30.10
C ALA A 163 28.99 -22.43 29.52
N SER A 164 28.39 -23.37 30.27
CA SER A 164 27.13 -24.04 29.95
C SER A 164 26.00 -23.54 30.88
N VAL A 165 24.80 -23.38 30.31
CA VAL A 165 23.62 -22.88 31.02
C VAL A 165 22.94 -24.04 31.76
N GLU A 166 22.59 -23.84 33.03
CA GLU A 166 21.78 -24.79 33.78
C GLU A 166 20.30 -24.67 33.38
N LEU A 167 19.70 -25.80 32.98
CA LEU A 167 18.33 -25.87 32.49
C LEU A 167 17.48 -26.75 33.40
N ASN A 168 16.25 -26.32 33.64
CA ASN A 168 15.26 -27.00 34.46
C ASN A 168 13.85 -26.77 33.90
N SER A 169 12.83 -27.44 34.43
CA SER A 169 11.46 -27.33 33.91
C SER A 169 10.90 -25.90 33.90
N GLN A 170 11.44 -24.97 34.69
CA GLN A 170 10.96 -23.58 34.75
C GLN A 170 11.53 -22.70 33.63
N ASN A 171 12.77 -22.95 33.20
CA ASN A 171 13.46 -22.13 32.20
C ASN A 171 13.61 -22.82 30.83
N PHE A 172 13.43 -24.15 30.75
CA PHE A 172 13.69 -24.91 29.54
C PHE A 172 12.86 -24.42 28.35
N ASP A 173 11.56 -24.20 28.57
CA ASP A 173 10.67 -23.75 27.50
C ASP A 173 11.03 -22.34 27.01
N ASP A 174 11.33 -21.42 27.93
CA ASP A 174 11.68 -20.05 27.57
C ASP A 174 13.07 -19.95 26.92
N MET A 175 14.03 -20.73 27.39
CA MET A 175 15.42 -20.66 26.93
C MET A 175 15.69 -21.52 25.70
N VAL A 176 15.11 -22.72 25.62
CA VAL A 176 15.37 -23.70 24.55
C VAL A 176 14.24 -23.73 23.53
N VAL A 177 12.99 -23.91 23.96
CA VAL A 177 11.84 -24.13 23.05
C VAL A 177 11.44 -22.83 22.34
N LYS A 178 11.42 -21.69 23.03
CA LYS A 178 11.10 -20.39 22.40
C LYS A 178 12.30 -19.74 21.70
N SER A 179 13.49 -20.33 21.81
CA SER A 179 14.71 -19.78 21.23
C SER A 179 14.82 -20.09 19.74
N LYS A 180 15.13 -19.07 18.93
CA LYS A 180 15.46 -19.23 17.51
C LYS A 180 16.86 -19.84 17.28
N ASP A 181 17.71 -19.82 18.31
CA ASP A 181 19.08 -20.35 18.23
C ASP A 181 19.15 -21.88 18.33
N LEU A 182 20.20 -22.47 17.76
CA LEU A 182 20.53 -23.89 17.94
C LEU A 182 20.97 -24.16 19.39
N TRP A 183 20.34 -25.14 20.02
CA TRP A 183 20.67 -25.59 21.38
C TRP A 183 21.16 -27.03 21.39
N MET A 184 22.20 -27.29 22.17
CA MET A 184 22.62 -28.64 22.53
C MET A 184 22.51 -28.80 24.04
N VAL A 185 21.76 -29.80 24.49
CA VAL A 185 21.47 -30.00 25.91
C VAL A 185 21.94 -31.37 26.35
N GLU A 186 22.81 -31.40 27.37
CA GLU A 186 23.22 -32.61 28.06
C GLU A 186 22.24 -32.94 29.19
N PHE A 187 21.68 -34.15 29.18
CA PHE A 187 20.99 -34.73 30.32
C PHE A 187 21.97 -35.61 31.10
N PHE A 188 22.20 -35.29 32.37
CA PHE A 188 23.20 -35.94 33.22
C PHE A 188 22.65 -36.30 34.60
N ALA A 189 23.41 -37.10 35.36
CA ALA A 189 23.15 -37.37 36.77
C ALA A 189 24.44 -37.25 37.60
N PRO A 190 24.43 -36.65 38.82
CA PRO A 190 25.63 -36.40 39.63
C PRO A 190 26.41 -37.66 40.03
N TRP A 191 25.74 -38.81 40.13
CA TRP A 191 26.36 -40.09 40.47
C TRP A 191 26.94 -40.81 39.24
N CYS A 192 26.62 -40.39 38.01
CA CYS A 192 27.03 -41.08 36.80
C CYS A 192 28.52 -40.85 36.46
N GLY A 193 29.30 -41.92 36.44
CA GLY A 193 30.73 -41.88 36.11
C GLY A 193 31.03 -41.39 34.68
N HIS A 194 30.14 -41.67 33.71
CA HIS A 194 30.29 -41.19 32.34
C HIS A 194 29.99 -39.69 32.21
N CYS A 195 29.04 -39.15 32.97
CA CYS A 195 28.75 -37.71 33.04
C CYS A 195 29.95 -36.94 33.64
N LYS A 196 30.56 -37.47 34.71
CA LYS A 196 31.76 -36.86 35.31
C LYS A 196 32.94 -36.77 34.33
N LYS A 197 33.07 -37.76 33.43
CA LYS A 197 34.09 -37.75 32.36
C LYS A 197 33.77 -36.77 31.22
N LEU A 198 32.48 -36.56 30.92
CA LEU A 198 32.04 -35.63 29.87
C LEU A 198 32.09 -34.17 30.33
N ALA A 199 31.80 -33.88 31.60
CA ALA A 199 31.76 -32.53 32.16
C ALA A 199 32.94 -31.60 31.75
N PRO A 200 34.22 -32.00 31.82
CA PRO A 200 35.33 -31.14 31.38
C PRO A 200 35.33 -30.88 29.86
N GLU A 201 34.99 -31.89 29.05
CA GLU A 201 34.89 -31.76 27.59
C GLU A 201 33.67 -30.91 27.18
N TRP A 202 32.55 -31.04 27.89
CA TRP A 202 31.34 -30.23 27.69
C TRP A 202 31.59 -28.75 27.99
N LYS A 203 32.27 -28.45 29.11
CA LYS A 203 32.66 -27.08 29.46
C LYS A 203 33.60 -26.47 28.41
N LYS A 204 34.52 -27.26 27.86
CA LYS A 204 35.44 -26.84 26.79
C LYS A 204 34.70 -26.56 25.49
N ALA A 205 33.80 -27.46 25.07
CA ALA A 205 32.95 -27.26 23.89
C ALA A 205 32.06 -26.01 24.04
N ALA A 206 31.45 -25.81 25.22
CA ALA A 206 30.59 -24.66 25.50
C ALA A 206 31.35 -23.33 25.40
N LYS A 207 32.60 -23.30 25.85
CA LYS A 207 33.48 -22.13 25.70
C LYS A 207 33.85 -21.89 24.23
N ASN A 208 34.20 -22.93 23.48
CA ASN A 208 34.61 -22.81 22.08
C ASN A 208 33.44 -22.42 21.14
N LEU A 209 32.21 -22.83 21.49
CA LEU A 209 30.99 -22.54 20.72
C LEU A 209 30.25 -21.29 21.20
N GLN A 210 30.79 -20.55 22.17
CA GLN A 210 30.16 -19.37 22.73
C GLN A 210 29.85 -18.33 21.64
N GLY A 211 28.58 -17.91 21.57
CA GLY A 211 28.08 -16.98 20.55
C GLY A 211 27.74 -17.62 19.20
N LYS A 212 27.94 -18.94 19.02
CA LYS A 212 27.54 -19.69 17.82
C LYS A 212 26.45 -20.72 18.10
N VAL A 213 26.64 -21.55 19.13
CA VAL A 213 25.68 -22.59 19.55
C VAL A 213 25.52 -22.52 21.07
N LYS A 214 24.29 -22.60 21.56
CA LYS A 214 24.02 -22.54 23.01
C LYS A 214 24.09 -23.94 23.62
N LEU A 215 24.91 -24.12 24.65
CA LEU A 215 25.05 -25.38 25.37
C LEU A 215 24.38 -25.30 26.74
N GLY A 216 23.48 -26.24 27.00
CA GLY A 216 22.77 -26.39 28.25
C GLY A 216 23.04 -27.73 28.93
N HIS A 217 22.70 -27.84 30.21
CA HIS A 217 22.74 -29.09 30.95
C HIS A 217 21.54 -29.19 31.89
N VAL A 218 20.97 -30.40 32.00
CA VAL A 218 19.79 -30.73 32.80
C VAL A 218 20.17 -31.88 33.74
N ASN A 219 19.96 -31.69 35.03
CA ASN A 219 20.07 -32.79 35.99
C ASN A 219 18.82 -33.68 35.90
N GLY A 220 18.95 -34.86 35.32
CA GLY A 220 17.83 -35.78 35.12
C GLY A 220 17.30 -36.44 36.40
N ASP A 221 18.07 -36.41 37.50
CA ASP A 221 17.57 -36.88 38.81
C ASP A 221 16.51 -35.92 39.38
N ASP A 222 16.72 -34.61 39.19
CA ASP A 222 15.84 -33.55 39.67
C ASP A 222 14.69 -33.29 38.68
N GLU A 223 14.94 -33.41 37.37
CA GLU A 223 14.03 -32.99 36.31
C GLU A 223 13.38 -34.17 35.55
N LYS A 224 12.67 -35.04 36.28
CA LYS A 224 12.03 -36.25 35.72
C LYS A 224 10.96 -35.96 34.65
N SER A 225 10.31 -34.81 34.72
CA SER A 225 9.37 -34.29 33.72
C SER A 225 10.03 -34.11 32.35
N LEU A 226 11.20 -33.45 32.30
CA LEU A 226 11.95 -33.23 31.05
C LEU A 226 12.50 -34.54 30.49
N MET A 227 12.97 -35.44 31.36
CA MET A 227 13.40 -36.79 30.99
C MET A 227 12.29 -37.57 30.28
N SER A 228 11.07 -37.51 30.82
CA SER A 228 9.89 -38.16 30.23
C SER A 228 9.45 -37.52 28.92
N ARG A 229 9.42 -36.18 28.87
CA ARG A 229 9.01 -35.40 27.68
C ARG A 229 9.86 -35.74 26.46
N TYR A 230 11.18 -35.85 26.64
CA TYR A 230 12.12 -36.14 25.55
C TYR A 230 12.59 -37.60 25.50
N LYS A 231 11.90 -38.50 26.23
CA LYS A 231 12.13 -39.95 26.22
C LYS A 231 13.59 -40.34 26.51
N VAL A 232 14.26 -39.61 27.41
CA VAL A 232 15.64 -39.89 27.79
C VAL A 232 15.66 -41.08 28.76
N GLN A 233 16.38 -42.15 28.40
CA GLN A 233 16.39 -43.41 29.17
C GLN A 233 17.72 -43.69 29.89
N GLY A 234 18.74 -42.86 29.71
CA GLY A 234 20.06 -43.07 30.31
C GLY A 234 20.94 -41.83 30.29
N PHE A 235 22.08 -41.93 30.98
CA PHE A 235 23.00 -40.80 31.18
C PHE A 235 24.45 -41.14 30.77
N PRO A 236 25.21 -40.18 30.20
CA PRO A 236 24.74 -38.90 29.66
C PRO A 236 24.04 -39.10 28.31
N THR A 237 23.01 -38.31 28.06
CA THR A 237 22.34 -38.21 26.75
C THR A 237 22.41 -36.77 26.27
N ILE A 238 22.87 -36.54 25.04
CA ILE A 238 22.95 -35.20 24.46
C ILE A 238 21.90 -35.08 23.35
N LEU A 239 21.03 -34.09 23.47
CA LEU A 239 19.99 -33.78 22.49
C LEU A 239 20.26 -32.43 21.82
N VAL A 240 19.99 -32.36 20.52
CA VAL A 240 20.19 -31.18 19.69
C VAL A 240 18.82 -30.64 19.25
N PHE A 241 18.54 -29.41 19.64
CA PHE A 241 17.29 -28.71 19.40
C PHE A 241 17.49 -27.70 18.27
N GLY A 242 17.11 -28.12 17.05
CA GLY A 242 17.16 -27.35 15.79
C GLY A 242 16.05 -26.32 15.65
N ALA A 243 15.61 -26.01 14.44
CA ALA A 243 14.48 -25.10 14.22
C ALA A 243 13.14 -25.68 14.71
N ASP A 244 12.94 -26.98 14.48
CA ASP A 244 11.89 -27.75 15.13
C ASP A 244 12.38 -28.19 16.52
N LYS A 245 11.77 -27.62 17.56
CA LYS A 245 12.15 -27.85 18.97
C LYS A 245 11.45 -29.07 19.56
N ASP A 246 10.44 -29.61 18.88
CA ASP A 246 9.65 -30.74 19.37
C ASP A 246 10.24 -32.09 18.93
N THR A 247 11.10 -32.10 17.91
CA THR A 247 11.79 -33.31 17.41
C THR A 247 13.32 -33.21 17.51
N PRO A 248 13.90 -33.16 18.73
CA PRO A 248 15.34 -33.05 18.89
C PRO A 248 16.09 -34.29 18.40
N ILE A 249 17.29 -34.07 17.87
CA ILE A 249 18.16 -35.13 17.35
C ILE A 249 19.12 -35.59 18.45
N THR A 250 19.25 -36.89 18.65
CA THR A 250 20.23 -37.46 19.58
C THR A 250 21.64 -37.41 19.00
N TYR A 251 22.60 -36.95 19.80
CA TYR A 251 24.02 -36.97 19.42
C TYR A 251 24.66 -38.32 19.79
N GLU A 252 25.11 -39.05 18.75
CA GLU A 252 25.74 -40.37 18.87
C GLU A 252 27.26 -40.34 18.64
N GLY A 253 27.86 -39.15 18.58
CA GLY A 253 29.29 -38.99 18.30
C GLY A 253 30.20 -39.20 19.52
N ALA A 254 31.52 -39.08 19.29
CA ALA A 254 32.50 -39.19 20.37
C ALA A 254 32.34 -38.07 21.40
N ARG A 255 32.41 -38.40 22.69
CA ARG A 255 32.22 -37.47 23.82
C ARG A 255 33.47 -36.63 24.13
N THR A 256 34.07 -36.05 23.09
CA THR A 256 35.21 -35.14 23.18
C THR A 256 34.82 -33.76 22.67
N ALA A 257 35.45 -32.70 23.18
CA ALA A 257 35.11 -31.33 22.84
C ALA A 257 35.19 -31.08 21.32
N SER A 258 36.22 -31.58 20.65
CA SER A 258 36.40 -31.42 19.19
C SER A 258 35.33 -32.12 18.34
N ALA A 259 34.85 -33.29 18.78
CA ALA A 259 33.79 -34.02 18.08
C ALA A 259 32.42 -33.38 18.30
N ILE A 260 32.17 -32.84 19.50
CA ILE A 260 30.96 -32.08 19.81
C ILE A 260 30.95 -30.76 19.03
N GLU A 261 32.08 -30.04 19.00
CA GLU A 261 32.25 -28.78 18.26
C GLU A 261 32.02 -28.95 16.75
N SER A 262 32.69 -29.94 16.14
CA SER A 262 32.52 -30.22 14.70
C SER A 262 31.07 -30.55 14.37
N PHE A 263 30.42 -31.38 15.19
CA PHE A 263 29.02 -31.73 14.99
C PHE A 263 28.10 -30.51 15.18
N ALA A 264 28.32 -29.70 16.22
CA ALA A 264 27.54 -28.49 16.49
C ALA A 264 27.60 -27.50 15.33
N LEU A 265 28.78 -27.31 14.73
CA LEU A 265 28.96 -26.42 13.58
C LEU A 265 28.25 -26.96 12.33
N VAL A 266 28.31 -28.27 12.08
CA VAL A 266 27.53 -28.90 10.99
C VAL A 266 26.03 -28.72 11.23
N GLN A 267 25.56 -28.90 12.47
CA GLN A 267 24.15 -28.69 12.80
C GLN A 267 23.73 -27.22 12.69
N LEU A 268 24.63 -26.27 12.93
CA LEU A 268 24.38 -24.85 12.76
C LEU A 268 24.21 -24.47 11.28
N GLU A 269 24.97 -25.11 10.39
CA GLU A 269 24.84 -24.94 8.94
C GLU A 269 23.59 -25.61 8.36
N THR A 270 23.12 -26.71 8.97
CA THR A 270 21.92 -27.42 8.51
C THR A 270 20.62 -26.84 9.07
N ASN A 271 20.62 -26.32 10.30
CA ASN A 271 19.46 -25.76 11.01
C ASN A 271 19.42 -24.22 10.96
N VAL A 272 19.58 -23.64 9.77
CA VAL A 272 19.34 -22.20 9.57
C VAL A 272 17.86 -21.91 9.83
N PRO A 273 17.51 -20.92 10.67
CA PRO A 273 16.13 -20.55 10.92
C PRO A 273 15.43 -20.17 9.60
N PRO A 274 14.11 -20.39 9.50
CA PRO A 274 13.37 -20.01 8.32
C PRO A 274 13.53 -18.50 8.06
N PRO A 275 13.82 -18.09 6.82
CA PRO A 275 13.99 -16.69 6.48
C PRO A 275 12.67 -15.95 6.63
N GLU A 276 12.75 -14.75 7.20
CA GLU A 276 11.60 -13.88 7.39
C GLU A 276 11.41 -12.97 6.15
N VAL A 277 10.16 -12.84 5.70
CA VAL A 277 9.76 -11.87 4.68
C VAL A 277 9.12 -10.69 5.40
N THR A 278 9.81 -9.55 5.46
CA THR A 278 9.40 -8.38 6.27
C THR A 278 8.84 -7.25 5.41
N GLU A 279 7.82 -6.56 5.92
CA GLU A 279 7.27 -5.36 5.27
C GLU A 279 8.22 -4.17 5.42
N LEU A 280 8.48 -3.47 4.33
CA LEU A 280 9.35 -2.31 4.25
C LEU A 280 8.60 -1.05 4.64
N THR A 281 8.56 -0.77 5.95
CA THR A 281 7.81 0.34 6.55
C THR A 281 8.66 1.54 6.93
N SER A 282 9.99 1.43 6.94
CA SER A 282 10.88 2.51 7.37
C SER A 282 12.33 2.33 6.89
N PRO A 283 13.14 3.40 6.90
CA PRO A 283 14.58 3.33 6.62
C PRO A 283 15.32 2.32 7.51
N ASP A 284 14.93 2.20 8.78
CA ASP A 284 15.55 1.28 9.73
C ASP A 284 15.40 -0.18 9.28
N VAL A 285 14.23 -0.54 8.72
CA VAL A 285 13.96 -1.89 8.18
C VAL A 285 14.82 -2.16 6.94
N MET A 286 15.00 -1.16 6.08
CA MET A 286 15.89 -1.27 4.91
C MET A 286 17.33 -1.52 5.32
N GLU A 287 17.84 -0.77 6.31
CA GLU A 287 19.21 -0.92 6.79
C GLU A 287 19.41 -2.26 7.50
N GLU A 288 18.49 -2.65 8.38
CA GLU A 288 18.55 -3.92 9.11
C GLU A 288 18.48 -5.13 8.16
N LYS A 289 17.51 -5.14 7.24
CA LYS A 289 17.25 -6.31 6.39
C LYS A 289 18.10 -6.34 5.13
N CYS A 290 18.34 -5.20 4.48
CA CYS A 290 19.04 -5.16 3.19
C CYS A 290 20.50 -4.69 3.30
N GLY A 291 20.91 -4.00 4.37
CA GLY A 291 22.25 -3.40 4.47
C GLY A 291 23.40 -4.41 4.52
N SER A 292 23.22 -5.52 5.23
CA SER A 292 24.23 -6.59 5.34
C SER A 292 24.10 -7.66 4.25
N ALA A 293 22.96 -7.76 3.57
CA ALA A 293 22.68 -8.77 2.55
C ALA A 293 23.57 -8.59 1.31
N ALA A 294 23.90 -9.70 0.64
CA ALA A 294 24.59 -9.65 -0.65
C ALA A 294 23.65 -9.19 -1.77
N ILE A 295 22.40 -9.64 -1.70
CA ILE A 295 21.29 -9.25 -2.57
C ILE A 295 20.04 -9.12 -1.68
N CYS A 296 19.33 -8.01 -1.76
CA CYS A 296 18.02 -7.84 -1.14
C CYS A 296 16.94 -7.94 -2.22
N PHE A 297 16.06 -8.92 -2.11
CA PHE A 297 14.90 -9.06 -2.99
C PHE A 297 13.75 -8.23 -2.42
N VAL A 298 13.35 -7.20 -3.17
CA VAL A 298 12.25 -6.30 -2.80
C VAL A 298 11.06 -6.61 -3.69
N ALA A 299 9.99 -7.13 -3.08
CA ALA A 299 8.72 -7.35 -3.77
C ALA A 299 7.78 -6.15 -3.59
N PHE A 300 7.04 -5.80 -4.64
CA PHE A 300 6.02 -4.76 -4.59
C PHE A 300 4.68 -5.41 -4.91
N PHE A 301 3.79 -5.49 -3.93
CA PHE A 301 2.49 -6.13 -4.09
C PHE A 301 1.42 -5.10 -4.45
N PRO A 302 0.36 -5.51 -5.18
CA PRO A 302 -0.80 -4.65 -5.40
C PRO A 302 -1.35 -4.08 -4.08
N ASP A 303 -2.04 -2.95 -4.18
CA ASP A 303 -2.69 -2.35 -3.03
C ASP A 303 -3.67 -3.35 -2.38
N ILE A 304 -3.90 -3.21 -1.08
CA ILE A 304 -4.76 -4.14 -0.33
C ILE A 304 -6.20 -4.08 -0.84
N LEU A 305 -6.62 -2.94 -1.40
CA LEU A 305 -7.92 -2.78 -2.02
C LEU A 305 -8.08 -3.66 -3.27
N ASP A 306 -7.00 -3.86 -4.02
CA ASP A 306 -6.95 -4.66 -5.24
C ASP A 306 -6.73 -6.15 -4.95
N SER A 307 -5.74 -6.47 -4.11
CA SER A 307 -5.37 -7.87 -3.86
C SER A 307 -6.28 -8.56 -2.84
N LYS A 308 -6.91 -7.78 -1.96
CA LYS A 308 -7.43 -8.26 -0.66
C LYS A 308 -6.34 -8.94 0.18
N ALA A 309 -6.67 -9.31 1.41
CA ALA A 309 -5.79 -10.03 2.32
C ALA A 309 -5.45 -11.41 1.75
N GLU A 310 -6.41 -12.10 1.13
CA GLU A 310 -6.19 -13.40 0.51
C GLU A 310 -5.13 -13.34 -0.61
N GLY A 311 -5.24 -12.39 -1.54
CA GLY A 311 -4.27 -12.24 -2.63
C GLY A 311 -2.89 -11.82 -2.12
N ARG A 312 -2.84 -10.91 -1.13
CA ARG A 312 -1.56 -10.50 -0.51
C ARG A 312 -0.88 -11.67 0.20
N ASN A 313 -1.63 -12.45 0.98
CA ASN A 313 -1.12 -13.64 1.66
C ASN A 313 -0.62 -14.67 0.65
N ARG A 314 -1.29 -14.86 -0.48
CA ARG A 314 -0.81 -15.73 -1.56
C ARG A 314 0.55 -15.29 -2.11
N TYR A 315 0.78 -13.99 -2.31
CA TYR A 315 2.09 -13.49 -2.75
C TYR A 315 3.17 -13.65 -1.67
N LEU A 316 2.82 -13.41 -0.41
CA LEU A 316 3.71 -13.65 0.73
C LEU A 316 4.11 -15.12 0.82
N ASP A 317 3.17 -16.05 0.66
CA ASP A 317 3.42 -17.50 0.67
C ASP A 317 4.38 -17.91 -0.44
N ILE A 318 4.21 -17.36 -1.65
CA ILE A 318 5.14 -17.58 -2.76
C ILE A 318 6.54 -17.11 -2.37
N LEU A 319 6.67 -15.89 -1.86
CA LEU A 319 7.96 -15.29 -1.52
C LEU A 319 8.64 -16.02 -0.35
N LEU A 320 7.89 -16.41 0.68
CA LEU A 320 8.35 -17.24 1.79
C LEU A 320 8.83 -18.60 1.30
N SER A 321 8.09 -19.25 0.39
CA SER A 321 8.46 -20.55 -0.17
C SER A 321 9.75 -20.50 -1.00
N VAL A 322 10.04 -19.35 -1.62
CA VAL A 322 11.29 -19.08 -2.33
C VAL A 322 12.40 -18.82 -1.32
N ALA A 323 12.16 -17.95 -0.34
CA ALA A 323 13.14 -17.62 0.69
C ALA A 323 13.62 -18.89 1.40
N GLU A 324 12.71 -19.79 1.79
CA GLU A 324 13.02 -21.09 2.41
C GLU A 324 13.95 -21.95 1.54
N LYS A 325 13.73 -21.94 0.21
CA LYS A 325 14.59 -22.67 -0.75
C LYS A 325 16.02 -22.10 -0.81
N PHE A 326 16.17 -20.81 -0.60
CA PHE A 326 17.46 -20.10 -0.66
C PHE A 326 17.99 -19.67 0.72
N LYS A 327 17.48 -20.22 1.82
CA LYS A 327 17.83 -19.81 3.20
C LYS A 327 19.32 -19.89 3.57
N ARG A 328 20.12 -20.66 2.82
CA ARG A 328 21.59 -20.76 2.99
C ARG A 328 22.36 -19.69 2.20
N SER A 329 21.68 -18.95 1.33
CA SER A 329 22.28 -17.88 0.55
C SER A 329 22.26 -16.59 1.36
N PRO A 330 23.23 -15.67 1.17
CA PRO A 330 23.27 -14.38 1.87
C PRO A 330 22.25 -13.39 1.28
N TYR A 331 21.01 -13.82 1.12
CA TYR A 331 19.91 -13.06 0.54
C TYR A 331 18.92 -12.63 1.62
N SER A 332 18.31 -11.49 1.40
CA SER A 332 17.22 -10.98 2.24
C SER A 332 15.99 -10.73 1.39
N TYR A 333 14.81 -10.81 2.00
CA TYR A 333 13.52 -10.69 1.31
C TYR A 333 12.65 -9.70 2.07
N VAL A 334 12.28 -8.62 1.40
CA VAL A 334 11.36 -7.60 1.92
C VAL A 334 10.25 -7.34 0.92
N TRP A 335 9.15 -6.77 1.38
CA TRP A 335 8.04 -6.39 0.50
C TRP A 335 7.47 -5.02 0.87
N ALA A 336 6.88 -4.33 -0.10
CA ALA A 336 6.13 -3.10 0.10
C ALA A 336 4.80 -3.19 -0.66
N ALA A 337 3.76 -2.52 -0.16
CA ALA A 337 2.56 -2.30 -0.97
C ALA A 337 2.83 -1.24 -2.04
N ALA A 338 2.20 -1.40 -3.20
CA ALA A 338 2.27 -0.49 -4.33
C ALA A 338 2.02 0.97 -3.90
N GLY A 339 2.86 1.90 -4.39
CA GLY A 339 2.75 3.32 -4.09
C GLY A 339 3.17 3.73 -2.67
N LYS A 340 3.46 2.79 -1.77
CA LYS A 340 3.90 3.12 -0.40
C LYS A 340 5.37 3.55 -0.34
N GLN A 341 6.17 3.20 -1.34
CA GLN A 341 7.59 3.57 -1.40
C GLN A 341 7.92 4.24 -2.74
N PRO A 342 7.37 5.43 -3.03
CA PRO A 342 7.36 6.01 -4.38
C PRO A 342 8.77 6.33 -4.92
N GLU A 343 9.70 6.81 -4.09
CA GLU A 343 11.08 7.07 -4.54
C GLU A 343 11.83 5.78 -4.85
N LEU A 344 11.67 4.75 -4.00
CA LEU A 344 12.28 3.44 -4.25
C LEU A 344 11.72 2.84 -5.53
N GLU A 345 10.39 2.81 -5.68
CA GLU A 345 9.68 2.28 -6.86
C GLU A 345 10.16 2.96 -8.15
N LYS A 346 10.23 4.30 -8.15
CA LYS A 346 10.78 5.07 -9.26
C LYS A 346 12.22 4.69 -9.59
N ASN A 347 13.10 4.61 -8.59
CA ASN A 347 14.52 4.31 -8.78
C ASN A 347 14.77 2.90 -9.32
N VAL A 348 13.87 1.95 -9.05
CA VAL A 348 13.95 0.58 -9.57
C VAL A 348 13.05 0.34 -10.78
N GLY A 349 12.39 1.38 -11.31
CA GLY A 349 11.51 1.30 -12.47
C GLY A 349 10.23 0.47 -12.25
N VAL A 350 9.77 0.35 -11.00
CA VAL A 350 8.49 -0.27 -10.63
C VAL A 350 7.38 0.77 -10.74
N GLY A 351 6.24 0.38 -11.31
CA GLY A 351 5.14 1.26 -11.69
C GLY A 351 4.91 1.34 -13.22
N GLY A 352 5.95 1.10 -14.03
CA GLY A 352 5.83 1.08 -15.51
C GLY A 352 5.35 -0.25 -16.09
N TYR A 353 5.57 -1.38 -15.39
CA TYR A 353 5.22 -2.73 -15.87
C TYR A 353 4.09 -3.40 -15.06
N GLY A 354 3.53 -2.69 -14.06
CA GLY A 354 2.45 -3.18 -13.18
C GLY A 354 2.91 -3.95 -11.93
N TYR A 355 1.93 -4.32 -11.09
CA TYR A 355 2.10 -5.10 -9.87
C TYR A 355 1.45 -6.48 -10.02
N PRO A 356 1.91 -7.53 -9.32
CA PRO A 356 3.08 -7.56 -8.43
C PRO A 356 4.42 -7.49 -9.19
N ALA A 357 5.42 -6.88 -8.57
CA ALA A 357 6.78 -6.78 -9.10
C ALA A 357 7.81 -7.35 -8.12
N LEU A 358 8.97 -7.79 -8.62
CA LEU A 358 10.10 -8.23 -7.80
C LEU A 358 11.40 -7.65 -8.34
N VAL A 359 12.24 -7.12 -7.47
CA VAL A 359 13.54 -6.56 -7.83
C VAL A 359 14.65 -7.17 -6.96
N ALA A 360 15.73 -7.60 -7.60
CA ALA A 360 16.98 -7.95 -6.92
C ALA A 360 17.83 -6.68 -6.77
N LEU A 361 17.98 -6.19 -5.54
CA LEU A 361 18.71 -4.96 -5.21
C LEU A 361 20.07 -5.29 -4.60
N ASN A 362 21.13 -4.67 -5.11
CA ASN A 362 22.46 -4.70 -4.54
C ASN A 362 22.90 -3.30 -4.14
N ILE A 363 22.69 -2.95 -2.86
CA ILE A 363 22.99 -1.62 -2.31
C ILE A 363 24.49 -1.32 -2.41
N LYS A 364 25.36 -2.30 -2.09
CA LYS A 364 26.82 -2.13 -2.10
C LYS A 364 27.37 -1.87 -3.50
N LYS A 365 26.79 -2.49 -4.52
CA LYS A 365 27.17 -2.28 -5.92
C LYS A 365 26.41 -1.13 -6.60
N GLY A 366 25.42 -0.53 -5.93
CA GLY A 366 24.56 0.49 -6.51
C GLY A 366 23.87 -0.01 -7.78
N ALA A 367 23.35 -1.24 -7.77
CA ALA A 367 22.76 -1.87 -8.95
C ALA A 367 21.52 -2.68 -8.60
N TYR A 368 20.59 -2.81 -9.54
CA TYR A 368 19.36 -3.59 -9.38
C TYR A 368 19.04 -4.39 -10.64
N ALA A 369 18.22 -5.43 -10.52
CA ALA A 369 17.67 -6.16 -11.65
C ALA A 369 16.19 -6.47 -11.40
N PRO A 370 15.25 -6.10 -12.29
CA PRO A 370 13.84 -6.46 -12.15
C PRO A 370 13.57 -7.87 -12.68
N LEU A 371 12.60 -8.56 -12.07
CA LEU A 371 11.99 -9.76 -12.62
C LEU A 371 11.22 -9.40 -13.90
N ARG A 372 11.52 -10.09 -15.01
CA ARG A 372 10.89 -9.83 -16.33
C ARG A 372 9.87 -10.89 -16.75
N SER A 373 9.55 -11.82 -15.85
CA SER A 373 8.57 -12.90 -16.06
C SER A 373 7.44 -12.79 -15.04
N ALA A 374 6.45 -13.68 -15.13
CA ALA A 374 5.32 -13.71 -14.23
C ALA A 374 5.76 -13.89 -12.76
N PHE A 375 5.01 -13.29 -11.83
CA PHE A 375 5.22 -13.44 -10.39
C PHE A 375 4.72 -14.81 -9.91
N GLU A 376 5.40 -15.87 -10.37
CA GLU A 376 5.11 -17.25 -10.04
C GLU A 376 6.33 -17.91 -9.41
N ARG A 377 6.09 -18.91 -8.57
CA ARG A 377 7.13 -19.56 -7.76
C ARG A 377 8.35 -20.00 -8.58
N ASP A 378 8.12 -20.73 -9.66
CA ASP A 378 9.23 -21.30 -10.46
C ASP A 378 10.01 -20.22 -11.20
N GLN A 379 9.32 -19.20 -11.71
CA GLN A 379 9.92 -18.04 -12.37
C GLN A 379 10.79 -17.22 -11.40
N ILE A 380 10.28 -16.99 -10.19
CA ILE A 380 11.03 -16.31 -9.12
C ILE A 380 12.26 -17.13 -8.72
N ILE A 381 12.16 -18.47 -8.65
CA ILE A 381 13.30 -19.33 -8.34
C ILE A 381 14.39 -19.22 -9.40
N GLU A 382 14.04 -19.23 -10.68
CA GLU A 382 15.00 -19.05 -11.77
C GLU A 382 15.66 -17.67 -11.72
N PHE A 383 14.87 -16.63 -11.44
CA PHE A 383 15.36 -15.28 -11.28
C PHE A 383 16.32 -15.13 -10.10
N VAL A 384 16.01 -15.68 -8.93
CA VAL A 384 16.90 -15.66 -7.76
C VAL A 384 18.21 -16.39 -8.04
N LYS A 385 18.17 -17.54 -8.74
CA LYS A 385 19.38 -18.25 -9.18
C LYS A 385 20.23 -17.39 -10.12
N ALA A 386 19.59 -16.77 -11.11
CA ALA A 386 20.27 -15.92 -12.09
C ALA A 386 20.92 -14.70 -11.41
N ALA A 387 20.20 -14.03 -10.51
CA ALA A 387 20.73 -12.90 -9.74
C ALA A 387 21.97 -13.28 -8.91
N GLY A 388 21.93 -14.45 -8.27
CA GLY A 388 23.07 -14.99 -7.50
C GLY A 388 24.34 -15.25 -8.31
N LEU A 389 24.19 -15.60 -9.59
CA LEU A 389 25.31 -15.86 -10.51
C LEU A 389 25.85 -14.58 -11.19
N GLY A 390 25.37 -13.39 -10.79
CA GLY A 390 25.73 -12.12 -11.42
C GLY A 390 24.93 -11.85 -12.71
N GLY A 391 23.65 -12.22 -12.70
CA GLY A 391 22.77 -12.33 -13.85
C GLY A 391 22.74 -11.18 -14.85
N LYS A 392 22.34 -11.50 -16.09
CA LYS A 392 22.15 -10.54 -17.19
C LYS A 392 21.01 -9.57 -16.86
N GLY A 393 21.15 -8.30 -17.26
CA GLY A 393 20.11 -7.28 -17.12
C GLY A 393 20.16 -6.45 -15.84
N THR A 394 21.32 -6.40 -15.16
CA THR A 394 21.57 -5.46 -14.06
C THR A 394 21.63 -4.03 -14.59
N LEU A 395 20.94 -3.13 -13.91
CA LEU A 395 20.86 -1.70 -14.20
C LEU A 395 21.51 -0.91 -13.05
N PRO A 396 22.11 0.26 -13.34
CA PRO A 396 22.64 1.15 -12.29
C PRO A 396 21.50 1.74 -11.47
N LEU A 397 21.71 1.88 -10.16
CA LEU A 397 20.80 2.56 -9.26
C LEU A 397 21.13 4.06 -9.24
N GLU A 398 20.15 4.92 -9.52
CA GLU A 398 20.32 6.37 -9.44
C GLU A 398 20.23 6.83 -7.97
N GLY A 399 21.38 6.85 -7.29
CA GLY A 399 21.48 7.30 -5.90
C GLY A 399 20.99 6.27 -4.86
N THR A 400 21.00 6.67 -3.59
CA THR A 400 20.50 5.85 -2.48
C THR A 400 18.99 6.08 -2.32
N PRO A 401 18.14 5.06 -2.47
CA PRO A 401 16.69 5.25 -2.44
C PRO A 401 16.24 5.63 -1.02
N THR A 402 15.44 6.70 -0.91
CA THR A 402 14.85 7.13 0.35
C THR A 402 13.61 6.29 0.65
N ILE A 403 13.50 5.80 1.88
CA ILE A 403 12.35 5.01 2.34
C ILE A 403 11.43 5.92 3.15
N VAL A 404 10.15 5.95 2.77
CA VAL A 404 9.11 6.69 3.47
C VAL A 404 8.63 5.86 4.66
N LYS A 405 8.38 6.51 5.80
CA LYS A 405 7.82 5.83 6.96
C LYS A 405 6.32 5.57 6.76
N THR A 406 5.90 4.32 6.83
CA THR A 406 4.50 3.90 6.68
C THR A 406 4.02 3.08 7.87
N GLU A 407 2.71 2.98 8.04
CA GLU A 407 2.11 2.03 8.99
C GLU A 407 2.23 0.61 8.44
N ALA A 408 2.45 -0.35 9.33
CA ALA A 408 2.50 -1.77 8.96
C ALA A 408 1.09 -2.26 8.65
N TRP A 409 0.98 -3.19 7.71
CA TRP A 409 -0.28 -3.83 7.38
C TRP A 409 -0.83 -4.60 8.60
N ASP A 410 -2.11 -4.38 8.90
CA ASP A 410 -2.81 -4.93 10.06
C ASP A 410 -3.29 -6.38 9.86
N GLY A 411 -3.02 -6.96 8.69
CA GLY A 411 -3.42 -8.32 8.32
C GLY A 411 -4.86 -8.45 7.84
N LYS A 412 -5.60 -7.34 7.70
CA LYS A 412 -7.01 -7.34 7.28
C LYS A 412 -7.17 -6.85 5.85
N ASP A 413 -8.35 -7.09 5.29
CA ASP A 413 -8.74 -6.44 4.04
C ASP A 413 -8.75 -4.92 4.25
N GLY A 414 -8.33 -4.18 3.22
CA GLY A 414 -8.51 -2.74 3.24
C GLY A 414 -9.99 -2.43 3.24
N GLU A 415 -10.44 -1.72 4.27
CA GLU A 415 -11.74 -1.08 4.26
C GLU A 415 -11.62 0.15 3.35
N MET A 416 -12.43 0.19 2.29
CA MET A 416 -12.60 1.42 1.55
C MET A 416 -13.34 2.36 2.51
N ILE A 417 -12.59 3.32 3.07
CA ILE A 417 -13.18 4.42 3.83
C ILE A 417 -14.23 5.03 2.91
N GLU A 418 -15.50 4.94 3.32
CA GLU A 418 -16.54 5.76 2.69
C GLU A 418 -16.01 7.18 2.74
N GLU A 419 -15.81 7.76 1.56
CA GLU A 419 -15.47 9.16 1.49
C GLU A 419 -16.61 9.91 2.16
N ASP A 420 -16.42 10.32 3.42
CA ASP A 420 -17.25 11.31 4.06
C ASP A 420 -17.11 12.56 3.20
N GLU A 421 -18.03 12.66 2.23
CA GLU A 421 -18.32 13.85 1.48
C GLU A 421 -18.40 14.99 2.50
N PHE A 422 -17.54 15.99 2.36
CA PHE A 422 -17.86 17.32 2.85
C PHE A 422 -19.32 17.58 2.45
N SER A 423 -20.18 17.68 3.46
CA SER A 423 -21.65 17.65 3.36
C SER A 423 -22.12 18.34 2.09
N LEU A 424 -22.69 17.54 1.17
CA LEU A 424 -23.36 18.00 -0.04
C LEU A 424 -24.47 19.03 0.27
N GLU A 425 -24.99 19.02 1.50
CA GLU A 425 -26.07 19.88 1.95
C GLU A 425 -25.66 21.36 2.04
N GLU A 426 -24.38 21.68 2.24
CA GLU A 426 -23.90 23.08 2.22
C GLU A 426 -23.89 23.70 0.81
N LEU A 427 -23.87 22.89 -0.26
CA LEU A 427 -23.86 23.35 -1.66
C LEU A 427 -25.20 23.14 -2.38
N MET A 428 -26.15 22.41 -1.78
CA MET A 428 -27.43 22.03 -2.38
C MET A 428 -28.60 22.94 -2.00
N MET A 429 -28.34 24.23 -1.74
CA MET A 429 -29.43 25.18 -1.85
C MET A 429 -29.65 25.48 -3.34
N ARG A 430 -30.74 24.87 -3.83
CA ARG A 430 -31.63 25.27 -4.95
C ARG A 430 -31.43 24.46 -6.26
N LYS A 431 -32.35 23.51 -6.49
CA LYS A 431 -32.57 22.84 -7.79
C LYS A 431 -32.68 23.88 -8.89
N TYR A 432 -31.71 23.95 -9.80
CA TYR A 432 -31.79 24.83 -10.95
C TYR A 432 -31.42 24.09 -12.24
N ILE A 433 -32.46 23.85 -13.04
CA ILE A 433 -32.38 23.27 -14.38
C ILE A 433 -31.83 24.37 -15.31
N SER A 434 -30.56 24.25 -15.74
CA SER A 434 -30.02 25.15 -16.76
C SER A 434 -30.41 24.63 -18.14
N THR A 435 -31.12 25.45 -18.90
CA THR A 435 -31.67 25.16 -20.22
C THR A 435 -30.78 25.77 -21.31
N SER A 436 -29.83 25.00 -21.84
CA SER A 436 -29.18 25.33 -23.12
C SER A 436 -29.45 24.21 -24.12
N SER A 437 -30.31 24.48 -25.10
CA SER A 437 -30.73 23.51 -26.12
C SER A 437 -29.94 23.65 -27.44
N GLN A 438 -28.79 24.33 -27.43
CA GLN A 438 -27.97 24.60 -28.62
C GLN A 438 -26.73 23.70 -28.65
N ALA A 439 -26.39 23.17 -29.81
CA ALA A 439 -25.19 22.35 -29.96
C ALA A 439 -23.94 23.24 -29.82
N ALA A 440 -22.84 22.63 -29.38
CA ALA A 440 -21.52 23.26 -29.28
C ALA A 440 -21.09 23.97 -30.57
N VAL A 441 -21.32 23.34 -31.73
CA VAL A 441 -21.01 23.89 -33.05
C VAL A 441 -21.85 25.12 -33.40
N ASP A 442 -23.10 25.21 -32.92
CA ASP A 442 -23.97 26.38 -33.15
C ASP A 442 -23.48 27.60 -32.36
N LEU A 443 -22.97 27.37 -31.15
CA LEU A 443 -22.35 28.42 -30.34
C LEU A 443 -21.03 28.88 -30.96
N ALA A 444 -20.21 27.94 -31.43
CA ALA A 444 -18.96 28.25 -32.11
C ALA A 444 -19.15 29.04 -33.41
N SER A 445 -20.21 28.74 -34.17
CA SER A 445 -20.59 29.46 -35.39
C SER A 445 -20.81 30.95 -35.15
N LYS A 446 -21.42 31.31 -34.02
CA LYS A 446 -21.67 32.72 -33.65
C LYS A 446 -20.38 33.48 -33.30
N ASP A 447 -19.43 32.80 -32.69
CA ASP A 447 -18.19 33.41 -32.20
C ASP A 447 -17.02 33.29 -33.19
N GLY A 448 -17.17 32.48 -34.25
CA GLY A 448 -16.12 32.21 -35.24
C GLY A 448 -14.96 31.34 -34.71
N GLU A 449 -15.07 30.84 -33.48
CA GLU A 449 -14.11 29.95 -32.83
C GLU A 449 -14.83 29.00 -31.85
N MET A 450 -14.19 27.89 -31.50
CA MET A 450 -14.69 26.95 -30.51
C MET A 450 -13.77 26.94 -29.28
N ARG A 451 -14.26 27.49 -28.16
CA ARG A 451 -13.55 27.53 -26.88
C ARG A 451 -13.88 26.32 -26.01
N ILE A 452 -12.87 25.53 -25.68
CA ILE A 452 -13.01 24.31 -24.88
C ILE A 452 -12.11 24.41 -23.65
N PHE A 453 -12.68 24.20 -22.48
CA PHE A 453 -11.96 24.19 -21.21
C PHE A 453 -11.80 22.75 -20.73
N LEU A 454 -10.57 22.26 -20.62
CA LEU A 454 -10.28 20.87 -20.25
C LEU A 454 -9.58 20.78 -18.89
N VAL A 455 -9.95 19.80 -18.08
CA VAL A 455 -9.31 19.53 -16.79
C VAL A 455 -8.98 18.04 -16.67
N ALA A 456 -7.69 17.75 -16.54
CA ALA A 456 -7.16 16.44 -16.20
C ALA A 456 -6.26 16.57 -14.96
N GLY A 457 -6.44 15.66 -14.00
CA GLY A 457 -5.65 15.63 -12.76
C GLY A 457 -4.54 14.58 -12.73
N GLU A 458 -4.46 13.72 -13.74
CA GLU A 458 -3.57 12.55 -13.74
C GLU A 458 -2.95 12.33 -15.12
N VAL A 459 -1.87 11.53 -15.17
CA VAL A 459 -1.15 11.23 -16.42
C VAL A 459 -2.04 10.49 -17.43
N SER A 460 -2.90 9.58 -16.97
CA SER A 460 -3.91 8.90 -17.80
C SER A 460 -4.89 9.90 -18.43
N GLY A 461 -5.40 10.84 -17.62
CA GLY A 461 -6.27 11.91 -18.07
C GLY A 461 -5.58 12.87 -19.05
N ASP A 462 -4.29 13.18 -18.84
CA ASP A 462 -3.48 13.99 -19.75
C ASP A 462 -3.34 13.34 -21.14
N ALA A 463 -3.13 12.02 -21.19
CA ALA A 463 -3.07 11.28 -22.45
C ALA A 463 -4.41 11.32 -23.20
N ILE A 464 -5.52 11.00 -22.53
CA ILE A 464 -6.88 11.06 -23.10
C ILE A 464 -7.19 12.49 -23.58
N GLY A 465 -6.90 13.49 -22.75
CA GLY A 465 -7.12 14.90 -23.09
C GLY A 465 -6.31 15.36 -24.29
N SER A 466 -5.05 14.94 -24.39
CA SER A 466 -4.20 15.26 -25.53
C SER A 466 -4.78 14.72 -26.84
N ARG A 467 -5.17 13.44 -26.88
CA ARG A 467 -5.76 12.82 -28.07
C ARG A 467 -7.11 13.43 -28.42
N LEU A 468 -7.92 13.75 -27.42
CA LEU A 468 -9.17 14.47 -27.61
C LEU A 468 -8.96 15.85 -28.25
N ILE A 469 -7.99 16.65 -27.79
CA ILE A 469 -7.68 17.96 -28.38
C ILE A 469 -7.26 17.81 -29.84
N ALA A 470 -6.41 16.81 -30.15
CA ALA A 470 -5.99 16.52 -31.51
C ALA A 470 -7.19 16.17 -32.41
N ALA A 471 -8.08 15.29 -31.94
CA ALA A 471 -9.30 14.91 -32.66
C ALA A 471 -10.25 16.09 -32.87
N LEU A 472 -10.46 16.93 -31.85
CA LEU A 472 -11.29 18.15 -31.95
C LEU A 472 -10.75 19.14 -32.99
N LYS A 473 -9.43 19.36 -33.02
CA LYS A 473 -8.79 20.22 -34.04
C LYS A 473 -8.94 19.68 -35.45
N LYS A 474 -8.92 18.35 -35.61
CA LYS A 474 -9.08 17.69 -36.91
C LYS A 474 -10.53 17.75 -37.41
N LEU A 475 -11.49 17.59 -36.51
CA LEU A 475 -12.91 17.40 -36.85
C LEU A 475 -13.76 18.67 -36.77
N SER A 476 -13.32 19.69 -36.02
CA SER A 476 -14.11 20.90 -35.85
C SER A 476 -14.11 21.75 -37.13
N PRO A 477 -15.28 22.26 -37.56
CA PRO A 477 -15.36 23.22 -38.67
C PRO A 477 -14.82 24.62 -38.30
N TYR A 478 -14.55 24.89 -37.01
CA TYR A 478 -14.07 26.18 -36.52
C TYR A 478 -12.71 26.04 -35.80
N PRO A 479 -11.91 27.12 -35.74
CA PRO A 479 -10.67 27.12 -34.97
C PRO A 479 -10.91 26.74 -33.50
N ILE A 480 -10.18 25.74 -33.00
CA ILE A 480 -10.24 25.29 -31.60
C ILE A 480 -9.29 26.12 -30.74
N ARG A 481 -9.81 26.71 -29.68
CA ARG A 481 -9.04 27.34 -28.60
C ARG A 481 -9.22 26.54 -27.31
N VAL A 482 -8.12 26.09 -26.72
CA VAL A 482 -8.11 25.29 -25.49
C VAL A 482 -7.58 26.08 -24.29
N GLY A 483 -8.15 25.82 -23.12
CA GLY A 483 -7.66 26.31 -21.83
C GLY A 483 -7.94 25.30 -20.73
N GLY A 484 -7.34 25.48 -19.55
CA GLY A 484 -7.63 24.68 -18.37
C GLY A 484 -6.39 24.07 -17.73
N VAL A 485 -6.50 22.85 -17.20
CA VAL A 485 -5.47 22.17 -16.43
C VAL A 485 -5.14 20.84 -17.09
N GLY A 486 -3.87 20.60 -17.36
CA GLY A 486 -3.39 19.37 -17.99
C GLY A 486 -1.88 19.23 -17.87
N GLY A 487 -1.38 18.05 -18.23
CA GLY A 487 0.03 17.72 -18.15
C GLY A 487 0.80 18.06 -19.42
N SER A 488 1.94 17.40 -19.59
CA SER A 488 2.86 17.65 -20.69
C SER A 488 2.30 17.27 -22.07
N MET A 489 1.38 16.30 -22.15
CA MET A 489 0.81 15.83 -23.41
C MET A 489 -0.23 16.82 -23.94
N MET A 490 -1.17 17.27 -23.09
CA MET A 490 -2.11 18.34 -23.46
C MET A 490 -1.39 19.65 -23.75
N ALA A 491 -0.28 19.94 -23.07
CA ALA A 491 0.54 21.11 -23.35
C ALA A 491 1.14 21.10 -24.77
N LYS A 492 1.56 19.94 -25.28
CA LYS A 492 2.01 19.79 -26.68
C LYS A 492 0.87 20.08 -27.68
N GLN A 493 -0.37 19.86 -27.27
CA GLN A 493 -1.56 20.22 -28.06
C GLN A 493 -1.98 21.68 -27.88
N GLY A 494 -1.17 22.52 -27.23
CA GLY A 494 -1.41 23.96 -27.11
C GLY A 494 -2.23 24.37 -25.90
N LEU A 495 -2.54 23.46 -24.98
CA LEU A 495 -3.13 23.82 -23.68
C LEU A 495 -2.06 24.47 -22.79
N LYS A 496 -2.34 25.65 -22.25
CA LYS A 496 -1.49 26.28 -21.22
C LYS A 496 -2.10 25.96 -19.86
N SER A 497 -1.50 25.05 -19.12
CA SER A 497 -2.01 24.65 -17.81
C SER A 497 -1.96 25.83 -16.84
N LEU A 498 -3.04 26.04 -16.07
CA LEU A 498 -3.11 27.10 -15.05
C LEU A 498 -2.08 26.89 -13.93
N PHE A 499 -1.85 25.63 -13.58
CA PHE A 499 -0.90 25.18 -12.57
C PHE A 499 -0.45 23.74 -12.87
N PRO A 500 0.60 23.22 -12.21
CA PRO A 500 1.01 21.81 -12.38
C PRO A 500 -0.14 20.86 -12.04
N MET A 501 -0.46 19.90 -12.92
CA MET A 501 -1.62 19.01 -12.72
C MET A 501 -1.53 18.18 -11.43
N GLU A 502 -0.30 17.95 -10.96
CA GLU A 502 0.02 17.26 -9.70
C GLU A 502 -0.58 17.98 -8.48
N ASP A 503 -0.90 19.27 -8.58
CA ASP A 503 -1.56 20.03 -7.53
C ASP A 503 -3.00 19.59 -7.27
N ILE A 504 -3.62 18.88 -8.23
CA ILE A 504 -4.98 18.33 -8.15
C ILE A 504 -5.01 16.80 -8.29
N ALA A 505 -3.85 16.16 -8.47
CA ALA A 505 -3.65 14.71 -8.47
C ALA A 505 -3.68 14.19 -7.03
N VAL A 506 -4.87 13.96 -6.46
CA VAL A 506 -5.00 13.42 -5.10
C VAL A 506 -5.92 12.22 -5.11
N MET A 507 -5.40 11.05 -4.76
CA MET A 507 -6.15 9.81 -4.59
C MET A 507 -6.34 9.53 -3.10
N GLY A 508 -7.46 10.01 -2.55
CA GLY A 508 -7.93 9.62 -1.21
C GLY A 508 -7.92 10.72 -0.14
N ILE A 509 -8.79 10.54 0.86
CA ILE A 509 -9.04 11.51 1.94
C ILE A 509 -7.82 11.82 2.82
N TRP A 510 -6.93 10.84 3.04
CA TRP A 510 -5.80 10.97 3.96
C TRP A 510 -4.63 11.76 3.35
N GLU A 511 -4.45 11.72 2.03
CA GLU A 511 -3.50 12.55 1.29
C GLU A 511 -3.98 14.01 1.17
N LEU A 512 -5.28 14.23 1.42
CA LEU A 512 -5.96 15.51 1.27
C LEU A 512 -5.80 16.43 2.49
N LEU A 513 -5.67 15.89 3.70
CA LEU A 513 -5.57 16.68 4.95
C LEU A 513 -4.42 17.73 4.95
N PRO A 514 -3.19 17.41 4.51
CA PRO A 514 -2.11 18.39 4.40
C PRO A 514 -2.30 19.39 3.25
N HIS A 515 -3.05 19.00 2.21
CA HIS A 515 -3.17 19.74 0.95
C HIS A 515 -4.55 20.39 0.74
N LEU A 516 -5.47 20.28 1.70
CA LEU A 516 -6.87 20.74 1.60
C LEU A 516 -6.98 22.23 1.23
N LYS A 517 -6.13 23.08 1.83
CA LYS A 517 -6.07 24.52 1.50
C LYS A 517 -5.60 24.75 0.07
N LYS A 518 -4.59 24.00 -0.38
CA LYS A 518 -4.06 24.09 -1.75
C LYS A 518 -5.14 23.66 -2.74
N PHE A 519 -5.84 22.56 -2.45
CA PHE A 519 -6.96 22.06 -3.25
C PHE A 519 -8.08 23.10 -3.40
N GLN A 520 -8.52 23.72 -2.29
CA GLN A 520 -9.55 24.77 -2.32
C GLN A 520 -9.12 25.99 -3.15
N VAL A 521 -7.85 26.42 -3.00
CA VAL A 521 -7.28 27.53 -3.79
C VAL A 521 -7.27 27.19 -5.28
N ARG A 522 -6.80 25.99 -5.65
CA ARG A 522 -6.76 25.54 -7.04
C ARG A 522 -8.16 25.40 -7.65
N LEU A 523 -9.13 24.90 -6.88
CA LEU A 523 -10.52 24.81 -7.34
C LEU A 523 -11.08 26.20 -7.66
N LYS A 524 -10.88 27.18 -6.77
CA LYS A 524 -11.31 28.56 -6.97
C LYS A 524 -10.63 29.19 -8.19
N GLU A 525 -9.32 29.03 -8.32
CA GLU A 525 -8.53 29.52 -9.45
C GLU A 525 -9.03 28.93 -10.78
N THR A 526 -9.31 27.62 -10.82
CA THR A 526 -9.86 26.96 -12.02
C THR A 526 -11.25 27.48 -12.37
N VAL A 527 -12.14 27.69 -11.38
CA VAL A 527 -13.48 28.25 -11.61
C VAL A 527 -13.39 29.68 -12.17
N GLU A 528 -12.54 30.52 -11.60
CA GLU A 528 -12.33 31.91 -12.05
C GLU A 528 -11.75 31.95 -13.47
N ALA A 529 -10.77 31.10 -13.76
CA ALA A 529 -10.17 30.99 -15.08
C ALA A 529 -11.15 30.47 -16.14
N ALA A 530 -11.93 29.43 -15.82
CA ALA A 530 -12.97 28.91 -16.72
C ALA A 530 -14.03 29.98 -17.01
N PHE A 531 -14.46 30.71 -15.98
CA PHE A 531 -15.44 31.78 -16.15
C PHE A 531 -14.91 32.92 -17.04
N ALA A 532 -13.66 33.34 -16.83
CA ALA A 532 -12.99 34.35 -17.65
C ALA A 532 -12.77 33.88 -19.10
N PHE A 533 -12.52 32.58 -19.29
CA PHE A 533 -12.30 31.97 -20.61
C PHE A 533 -13.60 31.87 -21.44
N ARG A 534 -14.78 31.91 -20.81
CA ARG A 534 -16.10 31.79 -21.46
C ARG A 534 -16.19 30.59 -22.43
N PRO A 535 -15.92 29.36 -21.98
CA PRO A 535 -15.97 28.19 -22.84
C PRO A 535 -17.37 27.96 -23.42
N HIS A 536 -17.43 27.31 -24.58
CA HIS A 536 -18.65 26.68 -25.08
C HIS A 536 -18.84 25.29 -24.47
N VAL A 537 -17.72 24.61 -24.17
CA VAL A 537 -17.68 23.27 -23.59
C VAL A 537 -16.65 23.21 -22.48
N VAL A 538 -17.01 22.58 -21.37
CA VAL A 538 -16.10 22.19 -20.30
C VAL A 538 -16.01 20.66 -20.30
N VAL A 539 -14.81 20.11 -20.42
CA VAL A 539 -14.55 18.67 -20.38
C VAL A 539 -13.70 18.37 -19.14
N THR A 540 -14.23 17.56 -18.25
CA THR A 540 -13.43 16.97 -17.16
C THR A 540 -13.06 15.54 -17.53
N ILE A 541 -11.82 15.14 -17.25
CA ILE A 541 -11.28 13.83 -17.62
C ILE A 541 -10.80 13.14 -16.35
N ASP A 542 -11.49 12.05 -15.99
CA ASP A 542 -11.22 11.31 -14.76
C ASP A 542 -11.29 12.21 -13.49
N SER A 543 -10.84 11.69 -12.34
CA SER A 543 -10.68 12.39 -11.05
C SER A 543 -11.96 13.09 -10.54
N LYS A 544 -12.97 12.28 -10.18
CA LYS A 544 -14.31 12.71 -9.76
C LYS A 544 -14.30 13.78 -8.65
N GLY A 545 -13.36 13.69 -7.71
CA GLY A 545 -13.30 14.59 -6.55
C GLY A 545 -13.11 16.05 -6.94
N PHE A 546 -12.11 16.38 -7.76
CA PHE A 546 -11.90 17.77 -8.22
C PHE A 546 -12.90 18.13 -9.33
N SER A 547 -13.05 17.24 -10.31
CA SER A 547 -13.89 17.44 -11.50
C SER A 547 -15.34 17.75 -11.16
N PHE A 548 -15.98 17.00 -10.26
CA PHE A 548 -17.40 17.21 -9.95
C PHE A 548 -17.63 18.50 -9.14
N ARG A 549 -16.70 18.85 -8.24
CA ARG A 549 -16.78 20.12 -7.49
C ARG A 549 -16.64 21.33 -8.42
N LEU A 550 -15.74 21.24 -9.40
CA LEU A 550 -15.58 22.26 -10.43
C LEU A 550 -16.87 22.45 -11.24
N LEU A 551 -17.43 21.36 -11.77
CA LEU A 551 -18.64 21.42 -12.59
C LEU A 551 -19.85 21.96 -11.80
N LYS A 552 -20.02 21.54 -10.54
CA LYS A 552 -21.05 22.07 -9.63
C LYS A 552 -20.91 23.58 -9.43
N GLN A 553 -19.70 24.07 -9.11
CA GLN A 553 -19.46 25.50 -8.90
C GLN A 553 -19.64 26.33 -10.19
N LEU A 554 -19.24 25.79 -11.34
CA LEU A 554 -19.47 26.44 -12.63
C LEU A 554 -20.96 26.53 -12.96
N LYS A 555 -21.71 25.43 -12.80
CA LYS A 555 -23.17 25.41 -13.04
C LYS A 555 -23.88 26.44 -12.16
N ALA A 556 -23.57 26.47 -10.86
CA ALA A 556 -24.13 27.43 -9.92
C ALA A 556 -23.84 28.89 -10.34
N ARG A 557 -22.59 29.19 -10.73
CA ARG A 557 -22.17 30.54 -11.11
C ARG A 557 -22.79 31.02 -12.42
N TYR A 558 -22.94 30.15 -13.42
CA TYR A 558 -23.60 30.51 -14.69
C TYR A 558 -25.12 30.67 -14.54
N CYS A 559 -25.76 29.89 -13.65
CA CYS A 559 -27.19 30.08 -13.33
C CYS A 559 -27.50 31.48 -12.78
N GLU A 560 -26.56 32.13 -12.09
CA GLU A 560 -26.72 33.50 -11.58
C GLU A 560 -26.53 34.60 -12.64
N GLN A 561 -25.75 34.34 -13.72
CA GLN A 561 -25.29 35.38 -14.65
C GLN A 561 -25.86 35.31 -16.08
N GLY A 562 -26.65 34.30 -16.42
CA GLY A 562 -27.49 34.30 -17.63
C GLY A 562 -27.31 33.09 -18.58
N PRO A 563 -27.99 33.12 -19.76
CA PRO A 563 -28.36 31.93 -20.55
C PRO A 563 -27.25 31.32 -21.44
N ASN A 564 -25.98 31.68 -21.24
CA ASN A 564 -24.88 31.22 -22.10
C ASN A 564 -23.90 30.33 -21.33
N ALA A 565 -24.43 29.33 -20.62
CA ALA A 565 -23.65 28.36 -19.87
C ALA A 565 -22.96 27.36 -20.83
N PRO A 566 -21.72 26.96 -20.55
CA PRO A 566 -21.06 25.90 -21.31
C PRO A 566 -21.75 24.55 -21.11
N LEU A 567 -21.66 23.68 -22.12
CA LEU A 567 -22.00 22.27 -21.96
C LEU A 567 -20.92 21.57 -21.13
N HIS A 568 -21.34 20.78 -20.14
CA HIS A 568 -20.46 20.04 -19.25
C HIS A 568 -20.38 18.58 -19.67
N PHE A 569 -19.18 18.15 -20.07
CA PHE A 569 -18.87 16.76 -20.38
C PHE A 569 -17.96 16.17 -19.30
N HIS A 570 -18.20 14.90 -18.99
CA HIS A 570 -17.27 14.09 -18.20
C HIS A 570 -16.77 12.91 -19.02
N TYR A 571 -15.46 12.80 -19.20
CA TYR A 571 -14.80 11.72 -19.92
C TYR A 571 -14.22 10.72 -18.91
N VAL A 572 -14.58 9.45 -19.09
CA VAL A 572 -14.37 8.31 -18.20
C VAL A 572 -15.48 8.30 -17.16
N ALA A 573 -16.43 7.38 -17.32
CA ALA A 573 -17.57 7.30 -16.44
C ALA A 573 -17.11 6.97 -15.01
N PRO A 574 -17.82 7.44 -13.98
CA PRO A 574 -17.50 6.99 -12.65
C PRO A 574 -17.73 5.49 -12.54
N SER A 575 -16.83 4.77 -11.86
CA SER A 575 -16.95 3.35 -11.51
C SER A 575 -18.11 3.03 -10.56
N PHE A 576 -19.32 3.50 -10.84
CA PHE A 576 -20.54 3.22 -10.08
C PHE A 576 -20.79 1.72 -9.93
N TRP A 577 -20.42 0.94 -10.95
CA TRP A 577 -20.55 -0.51 -11.01
C TRP A 577 -19.62 -1.26 -10.04
N ALA A 578 -18.60 -0.59 -9.50
CA ALA A 578 -17.69 -1.19 -8.53
C ALA A 578 -18.30 -1.26 -7.11
N TRP A 579 -19.44 -0.60 -6.88
CA TRP A 579 -20.06 -0.44 -5.56
C TRP A 579 -21.51 -0.89 -5.58
N LYS A 580 -21.93 -1.60 -4.54
CA LYS A 580 -23.34 -2.01 -4.40
C LYS A 580 -24.21 -0.77 -4.21
N GLY A 581 -25.16 -0.54 -5.13
CA GLY A 581 -26.02 0.66 -5.14
C GLY A 581 -25.34 1.91 -5.68
N GLY A 582 -24.15 1.79 -6.30
CA GLY A 582 -23.45 2.93 -6.90
C GLY A 582 -24.23 3.58 -8.04
N GLU A 583 -25.16 2.88 -8.68
CA GLU A 583 -26.01 3.42 -9.75
C GLU A 583 -26.92 4.57 -9.25
N GLU A 584 -27.30 4.58 -7.97
CA GLU A 584 -28.12 5.66 -7.40
C GLU A 584 -27.43 7.04 -7.50
N ARG A 585 -26.09 7.05 -7.49
CA ARG A 585 -25.28 8.27 -7.61
C ARG A 585 -25.30 8.87 -9.01
N LEU A 586 -25.70 8.10 -10.03
CA LEU A 586 -25.86 8.60 -11.41
C LEU A 586 -26.97 9.64 -11.50
N VAL A 587 -28.02 9.52 -10.68
CA VAL A 587 -29.13 10.49 -10.66
C VAL A 587 -28.60 11.88 -10.32
N GLY A 588 -27.74 11.99 -9.29
CA GLY A 588 -27.12 13.26 -8.90
C GLY A 588 -26.14 13.81 -9.94
N LEU A 589 -25.55 12.95 -10.79
CA LEU A 589 -24.61 13.37 -11.84
C LEU A 589 -25.31 14.21 -12.92
N SER A 590 -26.56 13.87 -13.26
CA SER A 590 -27.37 14.60 -14.26
C SER A 590 -27.64 16.06 -13.89
N GLU A 591 -27.48 16.44 -12.61
CA GLU A 591 -27.73 17.81 -12.14
C GLU A 591 -26.65 18.81 -12.61
N PHE A 592 -25.44 18.32 -12.90
CA PHE A 592 -24.30 19.19 -13.21
C PHE A 592 -23.42 18.69 -14.37
N VAL A 593 -23.71 17.51 -14.94
CA VAL A 593 -23.09 16.97 -16.15
C VAL A 593 -24.15 16.80 -17.23
N ASP A 594 -23.92 17.39 -18.40
CA ASP A 594 -24.86 17.32 -19.52
C ASP A 594 -24.67 16.03 -20.35
N HIS A 595 -23.45 15.47 -20.41
CA HIS A 595 -23.19 14.19 -21.09
C HIS A 595 -21.93 13.46 -20.57
N VAL A 596 -21.96 12.13 -20.52
CA VAL A 596 -20.83 11.28 -20.11
C VAL A 596 -20.25 10.50 -21.29
N LEU A 597 -18.92 10.53 -21.43
CA LEU A 597 -18.18 9.74 -22.42
C LEU A 597 -17.63 8.48 -21.74
N CYS A 598 -18.29 7.35 -21.98
CA CYS A 598 -18.03 6.08 -21.33
C CYS A 598 -16.98 5.26 -22.09
N ILE A 599 -16.09 4.61 -21.34
CA ILE A 599 -15.00 3.81 -21.93
C ILE A 599 -15.29 2.31 -21.87
N LEU A 600 -16.33 1.89 -21.15
CA LEU A 600 -16.86 0.53 -21.18
C LEU A 600 -18.26 0.51 -21.81
N PRO A 601 -18.60 -0.55 -22.59
CA PRO A 601 -19.84 -0.57 -23.36
C PRO A 601 -21.11 -0.57 -22.49
N PHE A 602 -21.07 -1.28 -21.35
CA PHE A 602 -22.23 -1.34 -20.44
C PHE A 602 -22.46 -0.02 -19.68
N GLU A 603 -21.43 0.80 -19.48
CA GLU A 603 -21.53 2.04 -18.71
C GLU A 603 -22.52 3.02 -19.34
N ALA A 604 -22.47 3.14 -20.68
CA ALA A 604 -23.36 4.04 -21.42
C ALA A 604 -24.83 3.63 -21.28
N GLU A 605 -25.12 2.33 -21.24
CA GLU A 605 -26.48 1.82 -21.08
C GLU A 605 -27.00 2.08 -19.67
N VAL A 606 -26.18 1.84 -18.64
CA VAL A 606 -26.56 2.10 -17.25
C VAL A 606 -26.72 3.60 -16.98
N CYS A 607 -25.86 4.46 -17.52
CA CYS A 607 -26.01 5.91 -17.39
C CYS A 607 -27.35 6.39 -17.98
N LYS A 608 -27.70 5.92 -19.19
CA LYS A 608 -28.94 6.28 -19.86
C LYS A 608 -30.18 5.81 -19.09
N SER A 609 -30.17 4.59 -18.57
CA SER A 609 -31.29 4.06 -17.79
C SER A 609 -31.52 4.81 -16.47
N HIS A 610 -30.52 5.55 -16.00
CA HIS A 610 -30.58 6.40 -14.80
C HIS A 610 -30.66 7.91 -15.12
N GLY A 611 -30.99 8.28 -16.37
CA GLY A 611 -31.29 9.66 -16.75
C GLY A 611 -30.07 10.53 -17.08
N VAL A 612 -28.88 9.94 -17.24
CA VAL A 612 -27.67 10.66 -17.65
C VAL A 612 -27.38 10.38 -19.13
N PRO A 613 -27.38 11.39 -20.02
CA PRO A 613 -26.96 11.21 -21.40
C PRO A 613 -25.53 10.67 -21.48
N ALA A 614 -25.32 9.60 -22.25
CA ALA A 614 -24.02 8.95 -22.33
C ALA A 614 -23.72 8.34 -23.70
N THR A 615 -22.44 8.33 -24.09
CA THR A 615 -21.96 7.67 -25.30
C THR A 615 -20.80 6.75 -24.95
N PHE A 616 -20.85 5.49 -25.38
CA PHE A 616 -19.68 4.62 -25.37
C PHE A 616 -18.73 5.07 -26.48
N VAL A 617 -17.56 5.58 -26.09
CA VAL A 617 -16.55 6.07 -27.04
C VAL A 617 -15.50 5.02 -27.37
N GLY A 618 -15.38 3.96 -26.58
CA GLY A 618 -14.31 2.97 -26.70
C GLY A 618 -13.21 3.17 -25.66
N HIS A 619 -12.45 2.12 -25.39
CA HIS A 619 -11.43 2.15 -24.34
C HIS A 619 -10.14 2.82 -24.84
N PRO A 620 -9.53 3.77 -24.10
CA PRO A 620 -8.31 4.47 -24.52
C PRO A 620 -7.13 3.56 -24.87
N VAL A 621 -7.00 2.42 -24.20
CA VAL A 621 -6.00 1.36 -24.49
C VAL A 621 -6.03 0.91 -25.96
N LEU A 622 -7.18 0.98 -26.63
CA LEU A 622 -7.25 0.64 -28.05
C LEU A 622 -6.34 1.58 -28.87
N GLU A 623 -6.29 2.86 -28.55
CA GLU A 623 -5.39 3.83 -29.20
C GLU A 623 -3.92 3.57 -28.83
N ASP A 624 -3.65 3.19 -27.57
CA ASP A 624 -2.29 2.82 -27.14
C ASP A 624 -1.74 1.61 -27.90
N ILE A 625 -2.57 0.58 -28.09
CA ILE A 625 -2.20 -0.64 -28.81
C ILE A 625 -1.97 -0.35 -30.29
N ILE A 626 -2.82 0.49 -30.90
CA ILE A 626 -2.68 0.91 -32.31
C ILE A 626 -1.40 1.73 -32.51
N GLU A 627 -1.11 2.69 -31.64
CA GLU A 627 0.09 3.53 -31.76
C GLU A 627 1.38 2.73 -31.52
N ALA A 628 1.37 1.77 -30.61
CA ALA A 628 2.56 1.00 -30.25
C ALA A 628 2.85 -0.19 -31.17
N SER A 629 1.89 -0.64 -31.97
CA SER A 629 1.98 -1.92 -32.71
C SER A 629 1.84 -1.73 -34.20
N THR A 630 2.77 -2.29 -34.99
CA THR A 630 2.66 -2.33 -36.46
C THR A 630 1.80 -3.50 -36.94
N VAL A 631 1.76 -4.59 -36.15
CA VAL A 631 0.95 -5.79 -36.38
C VAL A 631 0.50 -6.37 -35.05
N ALA A 632 -0.61 -7.11 -35.04
CA ALA A 632 -1.12 -7.81 -33.86
C ALA A 632 -1.25 -9.33 -34.07
N LEU A 633 -1.11 -10.11 -33.00
CA LEU A 633 -1.48 -11.52 -32.95
C LEU A 633 -2.71 -11.65 -32.04
N CYS A 634 -3.81 -12.19 -32.56
CA CYS A 634 -5.06 -12.28 -31.82
C CYS A 634 -5.72 -13.65 -31.93
N THR A 635 -6.65 -13.96 -31.02
CA THR A 635 -7.49 -15.17 -31.11
C THR A 635 -8.68 -14.94 -32.05
N SER A 636 -9.30 -16.02 -32.55
CA SER A 636 -10.55 -15.89 -33.31
C SER A 636 -11.68 -15.36 -32.42
N GLY A 637 -12.41 -14.35 -32.89
CA GLY A 637 -13.50 -13.72 -32.14
C GLY A 637 -13.76 -12.26 -32.53
N THR A 638 -14.44 -11.52 -31.66
CA THR A 638 -14.73 -10.08 -31.83
C THR A 638 -13.47 -9.22 -31.86
N VAL A 639 -12.42 -9.65 -31.17
CA VAL A 639 -11.10 -8.97 -31.16
C VAL A 639 -10.53 -8.82 -32.58
N ALA A 640 -10.74 -9.80 -33.46
CA ALA A 640 -10.30 -9.67 -34.86
C ALA A 640 -11.05 -8.57 -35.62
N VAL A 641 -12.32 -8.32 -35.29
CA VAL A 641 -13.11 -7.22 -35.86
C VAL A 641 -12.66 -5.88 -35.28
N GLU A 642 -12.43 -5.82 -33.97
CA GLU A 642 -11.97 -4.60 -33.29
C GLU A 642 -10.61 -4.15 -33.82
N LEU A 643 -9.65 -5.07 -33.96
CA LEU A 643 -8.33 -4.78 -34.54
C LEU A 643 -8.41 -4.34 -36.01
N LEU A 644 -9.29 -4.97 -36.80
CA LEU A 644 -9.49 -4.57 -38.19
C LEU A 644 -10.13 -3.18 -38.30
N LEU A 645 -11.15 -2.87 -37.49
CA LEU A 645 -11.78 -1.55 -37.46
C LEU A 645 -10.83 -0.46 -36.94
N ALA A 646 -9.91 -0.84 -36.05
CA ALA A 646 -8.78 -0.05 -35.59
C ALA A 646 -7.67 0.11 -36.65
N ARG A 647 -7.81 -0.50 -37.84
CA ARG A 647 -6.82 -0.49 -38.92
C ARG A 647 -5.46 -1.04 -38.50
N LEU A 648 -5.43 -1.94 -37.52
CA LEU A 648 -4.23 -2.63 -37.08
C LEU A 648 -4.14 -4.01 -37.75
N PRO A 649 -3.22 -4.22 -38.71
CA PRO A 649 -3.06 -5.51 -39.36
C PRO A 649 -2.82 -6.62 -38.34
N SER A 650 -3.48 -7.76 -38.51
CA SER A 650 -3.42 -8.84 -37.52
C SER A 650 -3.28 -10.23 -38.14
N VAL A 651 -2.86 -11.18 -37.31
CA VAL A 651 -2.86 -12.62 -37.57
C VAL A 651 -3.77 -13.28 -36.54
N VAL A 652 -4.69 -14.13 -37.00
CA VAL A 652 -5.61 -14.88 -36.13
C VAL A 652 -5.03 -16.26 -35.83
N ALA A 653 -4.98 -16.62 -34.56
CA ALA A 653 -4.51 -17.91 -34.07
C ALA A 653 -5.59 -18.64 -33.27
N TYR A 654 -5.83 -19.92 -33.55
CA TYR A 654 -6.74 -20.74 -32.75
C TYR A 654 -6.25 -22.17 -32.65
N ARG A 655 -5.87 -22.62 -31.44
CA ARG A 655 -5.48 -24.01 -31.16
C ARG A 655 -6.65 -24.73 -30.49
N ALA A 656 -7.07 -25.88 -31.03
CA ALA A 656 -8.04 -26.75 -30.37
C ALA A 656 -7.42 -28.13 -30.08
N HIS A 657 -8.06 -28.88 -29.19
CA HIS A 657 -7.75 -30.28 -28.97
C HIS A 657 -8.02 -31.10 -30.25
N PHE A 658 -7.26 -32.18 -30.49
CA PHE A 658 -7.34 -32.93 -31.76
C PHE A 658 -8.74 -33.51 -32.05
N LEU A 659 -9.48 -33.94 -31.01
CA LEU A 659 -10.86 -34.39 -31.15
C LEU A 659 -11.79 -33.24 -31.58
N THR A 660 -11.59 -32.05 -31.03
CA THR A 660 -12.36 -30.85 -31.37
C THR A 660 -12.07 -30.42 -32.81
N GLU A 661 -10.80 -30.42 -33.22
CA GLU A 661 -10.42 -30.16 -34.62
C GLU A 661 -11.06 -31.16 -35.58
N TRP A 662 -11.06 -32.46 -35.25
CA TRP A 662 -11.68 -33.49 -36.07
C TRP A 662 -13.19 -33.29 -36.24
N VAL A 663 -13.90 -32.95 -35.15
CA VAL A 663 -15.34 -32.65 -35.18
C VAL A 663 -15.62 -31.39 -35.99
N ILE A 664 -14.83 -30.32 -35.80
CA ILE A 664 -15.00 -29.07 -36.52
C ILE A 664 -14.76 -29.29 -38.02
N ARG A 665 -13.70 -30.00 -38.41
CA ARG A 665 -13.43 -30.33 -39.83
C ARG A 665 -14.57 -31.11 -40.49
N TYR A 666 -15.24 -31.98 -39.75
CA TYR A 666 -16.38 -32.74 -40.27
C TYR A 666 -17.67 -31.91 -40.39
N LYS A 667 -17.86 -30.88 -39.53
CA LYS A 667 -19.11 -30.11 -39.43
C LYS A 667 -19.05 -28.67 -39.94
N ALA A 668 -17.87 -28.12 -40.21
CA ALA A 668 -17.70 -26.74 -40.64
C ALA A 668 -18.33 -26.52 -42.02
N LYS A 669 -19.17 -25.49 -42.13
CA LYS A 669 -19.83 -25.07 -43.39
C LYS A 669 -19.17 -23.86 -44.05
N VAL A 670 -18.26 -23.18 -43.35
CA VAL A 670 -17.57 -21.97 -43.79
C VAL A 670 -16.06 -22.21 -43.79
N PRO A 671 -15.32 -21.67 -44.78
CA PRO A 671 -13.88 -21.89 -44.94
C PRO A 671 -13.03 -21.04 -43.97
N TYR A 672 -13.62 -20.04 -43.33
CA TYR A 672 -12.95 -19.12 -42.41
C TYR A 672 -13.54 -19.22 -41.00
N ILE A 673 -12.74 -18.90 -39.98
CA ILE A 673 -13.21 -18.84 -38.59
C ILE A 673 -13.30 -17.41 -38.04
N SER A 674 -12.50 -16.47 -38.55
CA SER A 674 -12.55 -15.08 -38.10
C SER A 674 -13.76 -14.38 -38.72
N LEU A 675 -14.47 -13.59 -37.91
CA LEU A 675 -15.65 -12.87 -38.36
C LEU A 675 -15.38 -11.92 -39.53
N PRO A 676 -14.24 -11.20 -39.62
CA PRO A 676 -13.93 -10.40 -40.80
C PRO A 676 -13.83 -11.20 -42.10
N ASN A 677 -13.14 -12.35 -42.08
CA ASN A 677 -13.01 -13.20 -43.26
C ASN A 677 -14.34 -13.84 -43.65
N ILE A 678 -15.18 -14.21 -42.66
CA ILE A 678 -16.54 -14.71 -42.90
C ILE A 678 -17.42 -13.63 -43.55
N LEU A 679 -17.36 -12.39 -43.05
CA LEU A 679 -18.16 -11.28 -43.58
C LEU A 679 -17.77 -10.90 -45.01
N LEU A 680 -16.47 -10.98 -45.33
CA LEU A 680 -15.95 -10.64 -46.66
C LEU A 680 -15.87 -11.84 -47.62
N ASP A 681 -16.14 -13.05 -47.12
CA ASP A 681 -15.91 -14.32 -47.81
C ASP A 681 -14.51 -14.40 -48.48
N SER A 682 -13.48 -13.90 -47.77
CA SER A 682 -12.13 -13.72 -48.32
C SER A 682 -11.07 -13.86 -47.21
N PRO A 683 -9.88 -14.44 -47.48
CA PRO A 683 -8.82 -14.64 -46.49
C PRO A 683 -8.00 -13.35 -46.28
N VAL A 684 -8.67 -12.25 -45.93
CA VAL A 684 -8.05 -10.94 -45.73
C VAL A 684 -7.09 -10.98 -44.53
N ILE A 685 -7.53 -11.59 -43.43
CA ILE A 685 -6.74 -11.78 -42.23
C ILE A 685 -6.11 -13.19 -42.28
N PRO A 686 -4.78 -13.32 -42.22
CA PRO A 686 -4.11 -14.62 -42.15
C PRO A 686 -4.55 -15.41 -40.89
N GLU A 687 -5.01 -16.66 -41.07
CA GLU A 687 -5.47 -17.53 -39.99
C GLU A 687 -4.55 -18.75 -39.83
N ALA A 688 -4.03 -18.97 -38.61
CA ALA A 688 -3.29 -20.18 -38.23
C ALA A 688 -4.18 -21.04 -37.32
N LEU A 689 -4.80 -22.06 -37.89
CA LEU A 689 -5.84 -22.84 -37.21
C LEU A 689 -5.39 -24.25 -36.85
N PHE A 690 -5.80 -24.67 -35.66
CA PHE A 690 -5.70 -26.02 -35.15
C PHE A 690 -4.28 -26.60 -35.22
N HIS A 691 -4.04 -27.72 -35.91
CA HIS A 691 -2.71 -28.32 -36.05
C HIS A 691 -1.69 -27.41 -36.76
N GLU A 692 -2.15 -26.43 -37.56
CA GLU A 692 -1.27 -25.44 -38.21
C GLU A 692 -0.88 -24.29 -37.29
N CYS A 693 -1.61 -24.10 -36.18
CA CYS A 693 -1.31 -23.13 -35.13
C CYS A 693 -0.06 -23.55 -34.32
N THR A 694 1.10 -23.46 -34.96
CA THR A 694 2.41 -23.77 -34.37
C THR A 694 3.22 -22.50 -34.17
N PRO A 695 4.11 -22.43 -33.15
CA PRO A 695 4.94 -21.24 -32.92
C PRO A 695 5.72 -20.80 -34.16
N LYS A 696 6.25 -21.75 -34.93
CA LYS A 696 7.00 -21.47 -36.17
C LYS A 696 6.10 -20.82 -37.23
N ARG A 697 4.89 -21.35 -37.45
CA ARG A 697 3.95 -20.82 -38.45
C ARG A 697 3.46 -19.42 -38.08
N LEU A 698 3.12 -19.21 -36.80
CA LEU A 698 2.73 -17.90 -36.28
C LEU A 698 3.84 -16.86 -36.45
N ALA A 699 5.08 -17.21 -36.07
CA ALA A 699 6.22 -16.33 -36.26
C ALA A 699 6.43 -15.99 -37.74
N THR A 700 6.31 -16.95 -38.66
CA THR A 700 6.42 -16.69 -40.11
C THR A 700 5.35 -15.72 -40.60
N MET A 701 4.08 -15.93 -40.23
CA MET A 701 2.96 -15.09 -40.68
C MET A 701 3.07 -13.66 -40.12
N LEU A 702 3.47 -13.51 -38.85
CA LEU A 702 3.72 -12.19 -38.26
C LEU A 702 4.89 -11.49 -38.94
N MET A 703 6.01 -12.19 -39.18
CA MET A 703 7.16 -11.61 -39.88
C MET A 703 6.80 -11.17 -41.29
N GLU A 704 5.99 -11.95 -42.02
CA GLU A 704 5.50 -11.55 -43.34
C GLU A 704 4.68 -10.26 -43.26
N LEU A 705 3.75 -10.16 -42.31
CA LEU A 705 2.91 -8.98 -42.13
C LEU A 705 3.71 -7.75 -41.67
N MET A 706 4.77 -7.94 -40.87
CA MET A 706 5.67 -6.86 -40.45
C MET A 706 6.50 -6.28 -41.60
N HIS A 707 6.91 -7.11 -42.56
CA HIS A 707 7.82 -6.68 -43.64
C HIS A 707 7.10 -6.36 -44.95
N ASN A 708 5.89 -6.89 -45.17
CA ASN A 708 5.17 -6.71 -46.43
C ASN A 708 4.08 -5.61 -46.29
N GLU A 709 4.39 -4.43 -46.81
CA GLU A 709 3.49 -3.27 -46.79
C GLU A 709 2.21 -3.47 -47.59
N VAL A 710 2.29 -4.18 -48.73
CA VAL A 710 1.12 -4.45 -49.58
C VAL A 710 0.06 -5.25 -48.83
N VAL A 711 0.48 -6.29 -48.12
CA VAL A 711 -0.44 -7.16 -47.35
C VAL A 711 -1.07 -6.40 -46.18
N ARG A 712 -0.35 -5.44 -45.57
CA ARG A 712 -0.92 -4.57 -44.54
C ARG A 712 -1.97 -3.63 -45.11
N GLU A 713 -1.68 -2.98 -46.23
CA GLU A 713 -2.63 -2.07 -46.89
C GLU A 713 -3.88 -2.81 -47.38
N GLU A 714 -3.75 -4.06 -47.83
CA GLU A 714 -4.90 -4.91 -48.15
C GLU A 714 -5.80 -5.16 -46.94
N GLN A 715 -5.23 -5.45 -45.76
CA GLN A 715 -6.01 -5.56 -44.52
C GLN A 715 -6.65 -4.23 -44.11
N ILE A 716 -5.89 -3.14 -44.14
CA ILE A 716 -6.37 -1.81 -43.74
C ILE A 716 -7.52 -1.35 -44.65
N SER A 717 -7.40 -1.56 -45.97
CA SER A 717 -8.45 -1.21 -46.93
C SER A 717 -9.71 -2.08 -46.80
N ALA A 718 -9.57 -3.33 -46.33
CA ALA A 718 -10.69 -4.22 -46.07
C ALA A 718 -11.54 -3.77 -44.86
N ALA A 719 -10.97 -3.00 -43.93
CA ALA A 719 -11.70 -2.46 -42.78
C ALA A 719 -12.93 -1.63 -43.19
N GLU A 720 -12.83 -0.86 -44.27
CA GLU A 720 -13.94 -0.05 -44.77
C GLU A 720 -15.08 -0.91 -45.32
N LYS A 721 -14.76 -2.02 -45.99
CA LYS A 721 -15.75 -2.98 -46.50
C LYS A 721 -16.50 -3.66 -45.35
N VAL A 722 -15.79 -4.08 -44.30
CA VAL A 722 -16.40 -4.67 -43.10
C VAL A 722 -17.30 -3.65 -42.39
N ARG A 723 -16.86 -2.40 -42.27
CA ARG A 723 -17.66 -1.31 -41.67
C ARG A 723 -18.99 -1.09 -42.41
N GLN A 724 -18.96 -1.10 -43.75
CA GLN A 724 -20.17 -0.96 -44.57
C GLN A 724 -21.15 -2.12 -44.39
N LEU A 725 -20.65 -3.34 -44.15
CA LEU A 725 -21.49 -4.51 -43.87
C LEU A 725 -22.10 -4.48 -42.47
N LEU A 726 -21.40 -3.93 -41.48
CA LEU A 726 -21.85 -3.80 -40.09
C LEU A 726 -22.81 -2.61 -39.86
N SER A 727 -22.91 -1.67 -40.81
CA SER A 727 -23.76 -0.49 -40.68
C SER A 727 -25.26 -0.80 -40.90
N PRO A 728 -26.19 -0.26 -40.09
CA PRO A 728 -27.61 -0.55 -40.19
C PRO A 728 -28.25 -0.01 -41.50
N PRO A 729 -29.35 -0.62 -41.99
CA PRO A 729 -29.93 -0.30 -43.31
C PRO A 729 -30.38 1.16 -43.51
N LEU A 730 -30.77 1.87 -42.43
CA LEU A 730 -31.18 3.28 -42.54
C LEU A 730 -30.05 4.22 -43.00
N ALA A 731 -28.79 3.88 -42.72
CA ALA A 731 -27.64 4.66 -43.18
C ALA A 731 -27.37 4.51 -44.70
N ARG A 732 -27.92 3.47 -45.35
CA ARG A 732 -27.80 3.27 -46.81
C ARG A 732 -28.86 4.03 -47.61
N ALA A 733 -29.96 4.45 -46.98
CA ALA A 733 -31.08 5.11 -47.64
C ALA A 733 -30.95 6.65 -47.71
N VAL A 734 -30.10 7.25 -46.87
CA VAL A 734 -29.78 8.68 -46.97
C VAL A 734 -28.67 8.87 -47.99
N GLY A 735 -29.01 8.63 -49.26
CA GLY A 735 -28.23 9.06 -50.41
C GLY A 735 -28.29 10.57 -50.52
N GLY A 736 -27.28 11.24 -49.99
CA GLY A 736 -26.93 12.60 -50.34
C GLY A 736 -25.42 12.63 -50.53
N ASP A 737 -24.97 13.15 -51.68
CA ASP A 737 -23.57 13.40 -52.02
C ASP A 737 -22.86 14.21 -50.93
N LEU A 738 -22.43 13.54 -49.86
CA LEU A 738 -21.24 13.95 -49.14
C LEU A 738 -20.09 13.42 -49.97
N ASN A 739 -19.46 14.35 -50.69
CA ASN A 739 -18.23 14.16 -51.42
C ASN A 739 -17.09 13.82 -50.42
N CYS A 740 -17.20 12.66 -49.77
CA CYS A 740 -16.26 12.10 -48.80
C CYS A 740 -15.17 11.36 -49.58
N LYS A 741 -14.41 12.11 -50.40
CA LYS A 741 -13.19 11.59 -51.01
C LYS A 741 -11.92 11.90 -50.20
N ASP A 742 -11.99 12.78 -49.19
CA ASP A 742 -10.79 13.21 -48.44
C ASP A 742 -10.86 13.12 -46.90
N ALA A 743 -11.96 12.67 -46.30
CA ALA A 743 -12.04 12.48 -44.85
C ALA A 743 -11.69 11.03 -44.49
N SER A 744 -10.44 10.78 -44.14
CA SER A 744 -10.03 9.58 -43.40
C SER A 744 -10.72 9.59 -42.02
N PHE A 745 -11.95 9.07 -41.97
CA PHE A 745 -12.70 8.89 -40.73
C PHE A 745 -11.93 7.90 -39.84
N ASP A 746 -11.28 8.47 -38.84
CA ASP A 746 -10.63 7.76 -37.75
C ASP A 746 -11.73 7.41 -36.72
N ASN A 747 -11.95 6.12 -36.46
CA ASN A 747 -12.93 5.61 -35.49
C ASN A 747 -12.29 5.43 -34.10
N SER A 748 -11.17 6.10 -33.86
CA SER A 748 -10.51 6.12 -32.56
C SER A 748 -11.46 6.64 -31.47
N PRO A 749 -11.37 6.12 -30.23
CA PRO A 749 -12.14 6.63 -29.10
C PRO A 749 -12.18 8.15 -28.97
N SER A 750 -11.06 8.83 -29.18
CA SER A 750 -10.92 10.27 -29.15
C SER A 750 -11.70 10.97 -30.28
N SER A 751 -11.80 10.34 -31.46
CA SER A 751 -12.61 10.84 -32.57
C SER A 751 -14.11 10.71 -32.31
N VAL A 752 -14.55 9.59 -31.73
CA VAL A 752 -15.96 9.40 -31.32
C VAL A 752 -16.34 10.39 -30.22
N ALA A 753 -15.46 10.60 -29.24
CA ALA A 753 -15.61 11.61 -28.20
C ALA A 753 -15.70 13.04 -28.77
N ALA A 754 -14.81 13.40 -29.70
CA ALA A 754 -14.80 14.72 -30.35
C ALA A 754 -16.08 14.96 -31.17
N GLN A 755 -16.54 13.98 -31.96
CA GLN A 755 -17.81 14.08 -32.69
C GLN A 755 -18.99 14.25 -31.72
N THR A 756 -19.01 13.47 -30.64
CA THR A 756 -20.03 13.60 -29.60
C THR A 756 -20.03 15.02 -29.03
N ILE A 757 -18.89 15.57 -28.64
CA ILE A 757 -18.79 16.93 -28.10
C ILE A 757 -19.26 18.00 -29.10
N LEU A 758 -18.87 17.88 -30.38
CA LEU A 758 -19.21 18.87 -31.41
C LEU A 758 -20.72 18.89 -31.71
N TYR A 759 -21.33 17.71 -31.84
CA TYR A 759 -22.70 17.56 -32.34
C TYR A 759 -23.72 17.16 -31.29
N HIS A 760 -23.33 17.09 -30.01
CA HIS A 760 -24.27 16.81 -28.93
C HIS A 760 -25.37 17.88 -28.89
N GLN A 761 -26.60 17.41 -28.86
CA GLN A 761 -27.79 18.19 -28.59
C GLN A 761 -28.37 17.67 -27.28
N SER A 762 -28.56 18.56 -26.30
CA SER A 762 -29.22 18.20 -25.05
C SER A 762 -30.64 17.71 -25.37
N GLN A 763 -30.86 16.41 -25.21
CA GLN A 763 -32.20 15.82 -25.35
C GLN A 763 -33.02 16.14 -24.11
N LYS A 764 -34.24 16.63 -24.35
CA LYS A 764 -35.22 16.98 -23.31
C LYS A 764 -35.83 15.76 -22.66
#